data_AF-A0A2M9BT10-F1
#
_entry.id   AF-A0A2M9BT10-F1
#
_cell.length_a   1.000
_cell.length_b   1.000
_cell.length_c   1.000
_cell.angle_alpha   90.00
_cell.angle_beta   90.00
_cell.angle_gamma   90.00
#
_symmetry.space_group_name_H-M   'P 1'
#
loop_
_entity.id
_entity.type
_entity.pdbx_description
1 polymer ?
#
loop_
_entity_poly.entity_id
_entity_poly.type
_entity_poly.pdbx_seq_one_letter_code
_entity_poly.pdbx_strand_id
1 'polypeptide(L)'
;MKKNISINLQGLIFHIEEDGYDVLSRYLAEVRAHFSGYRGHEEIVADIEGRIAELFAARTSSTKQVITLDDVQEMVGKMGRVSDFQSADEAEEEEEALAGGPEVYTNYAKAAGTATATAAATETEPKRLYRDMANRKIAGVAAGVARYFAINPLWIRLGFLAFLFLPPIVFDSHDGRHDFGGNLAALSFISYIILWIALPKKYDTISGDEDPTFKKLYRDTDNGKVGGVSAGLAAYFKVDVVLIRVLFVAFVFAGGFAIPLYIILWILLPEAKTVSDRMRMRGDALTLSSLDSTLRNNSFEDGADATSNNRPVGTFLEELFRNVRPLLNFLGTIVRIFIGVLMTVTGFGILLALVIALGVGLGMIPESQNIMLFDTPAYVMLNAIPSWSLLPFFLATAIPPLAMMLAGLGLLLRRSILSRTANLTMFGLWLLGLVGSSFAIAQVSRNFEEEAQVVQNQNFPALAATPSLFLDARRMDRSSSQWVDVELAAADSGAAVRVDKNFSANGPTEENARQVAVSSIAYTVRQSNDTTLLFDDHFTYRPGAAFRDQDVSLLVHLPRNKTFRISQSFASMLDDDDFLNEQRPIDAYKHAYRLTGNKLECLNCTSADLEDSFSRFDDEEDSETTDNDSTDTTVDINSGDENFRIRVNTDDDEDGNVGVDIDIDDKGFSSDPGRYGSARRTFNLKGFRTIEAGGIYRVYVRQGPEFKVEAAGEERDLRDLRVETDGDELLIRDRNRNSFFSGLKENHKPVLIRVQMPELTALHLRGISKANVAGFKDQALQVQQEGMCYAMLDVNVPRLDLDLSGASRTDLRGTANDLNVEGSGACQVQGLRMSTQTADFDLSGMSKARVRVANRLRAEVSGASRVEYAGSPSRVQKDVSGSSRVTRLKTKDEE
;
A
#
# COMPACT_ATOMS: atom_id res chain seq x y z
N MET A 1 -79.53 9.87 18.95
CA MET A 1 -78.45 9.43 18.05
C MET A 1 -78.02 10.65 17.26
N LYS A 2 -76.74 11.05 17.35
CA LYS A 2 -76.19 12.11 16.51
C LYS A 2 -75.95 11.56 15.10
N LYS A 3 -76.12 12.37 14.06
CA LYS A 3 -75.78 11.95 12.71
C LYS A 3 -74.27 11.97 12.53
N ASN A 4 -73.76 11.00 11.78
CA ASN A 4 -72.35 10.92 11.43
C ASN A 4 -72.18 11.29 9.95
N ILE A 5 -71.18 12.11 9.66
CA ILE A 5 -70.82 12.58 8.33
C ILE A 5 -69.47 11.97 7.95
N SER A 6 -69.32 11.52 6.71
CA SER A 6 -68.03 11.06 6.19
C SER A 6 -67.30 12.21 5.52
N ILE A 7 -66.08 12.47 5.97
CA ILE A 7 -65.20 13.49 5.39
C ILE A 7 -63.94 12.85 4.82
N ASN A 8 -63.39 13.47 3.77
CA ASN A 8 -62.10 13.10 3.19
C ASN A 8 -61.09 14.19 3.53
N LEU A 9 -60.01 13.81 4.22
CA LEU A 9 -58.87 14.68 4.51
C LEU A 9 -57.63 14.04 3.89
N GLN A 10 -57.07 14.67 2.85
CA GLN A 10 -55.87 14.23 2.13
C GLN A 10 -55.90 12.75 1.67
N GLY A 11 -57.07 12.21 1.31
CA GLY A 11 -57.25 10.84 0.84
C GLY A 11 -57.67 9.83 1.91
N LEU A 12 -57.78 10.25 3.18
CA LEU A 12 -58.25 9.42 4.29
C LEU A 12 -59.69 9.75 4.65
N ILE A 13 -60.51 8.70 4.83
CA ILE A 13 -61.94 8.84 5.14
C ILE A 13 -62.15 8.72 6.65
N PHE A 14 -62.76 9.73 7.26
CA PHE A 14 -63.13 9.75 8.67
C PHE A 14 -64.64 9.89 8.84
N HIS A 15 -65.19 9.29 9.90
CA HIS A 15 -66.57 9.49 10.33
C HIS A 15 -66.60 10.46 11.51
N ILE A 16 -67.30 11.57 11.36
CA ILE A 16 -67.36 12.67 12.34
C ILE A 16 -68.82 12.95 12.73
N GLU A 17 -69.08 13.28 14.00
CA GLU A 17 -70.42 13.72 14.43
C GLU A 17 -70.81 15.05 13.75
N GLU A 18 -72.10 15.24 13.44
CA GLU A 18 -72.64 16.42 12.74
C GLU A 18 -72.24 17.76 13.40
N ASP A 19 -72.21 17.81 14.74
CA ASP A 19 -71.77 18.97 15.51
C ASP A 19 -70.25 19.20 15.43
N GLY A 20 -69.45 18.13 15.40
CA GLY A 20 -68.00 18.23 15.17
C GLY A 20 -67.65 18.66 13.74
N TYR A 21 -68.42 18.18 12.75
CA TYR A 21 -68.25 18.54 11.35
C TYR A 21 -68.41 20.03 11.11
N ASP A 22 -69.46 20.64 11.68
CA ASP A 22 -69.74 22.07 11.52
C ASP A 22 -68.60 22.95 12.05
N VAL A 23 -67.96 22.55 13.16
CA VAL A 23 -66.82 23.26 13.74
C VAL A 23 -65.59 23.11 12.87
N LEU A 24 -65.31 21.89 12.41
CA LEU A 24 -64.17 21.60 11.54
C LEU A 24 -64.30 22.31 10.18
N SER A 25 -65.49 22.31 9.59
CA SER A 25 -65.73 22.93 8.27
C SER A 25 -65.56 24.45 8.33
N ARG A 26 -66.00 25.09 9.42
CA ARG A 26 -65.76 26.52 9.64
C ARG A 26 -64.27 26.81 9.81
N TYR A 27 -63.58 26.00 10.61
CA TYR A 27 -62.14 26.12 10.82
C TYR A 27 -61.34 26.01 9.51
N LEU A 28 -61.62 24.99 8.69
CA LEU A 28 -60.96 24.82 7.40
C LEU A 28 -61.29 25.96 6.42
N ALA A 29 -62.52 26.50 6.45
CA ALA A 29 -62.89 27.64 5.63
C ALA A 29 -62.14 28.92 6.03
N GLU A 30 -61.98 29.17 7.33
CA GLU A 30 -61.19 30.30 7.87
C GLU A 30 -59.71 30.18 7.48
N VAL A 31 -59.13 28.99 7.62
CA VAL A 31 -57.73 28.72 7.24
C VAL A 31 -57.52 28.92 5.74
N ARG A 32 -58.41 28.37 4.89
CA ARG A 32 -58.34 28.55 3.43
C ARG A 32 -58.48 30.01 3.02
N ALA A 33 -59.38 30.76 3.66
CA ALA A 33 -59.56 32.18 3.40
C ALA A 33 -58.30 32.98 3.75
N HIS A 34 -57.68 32.71 4.91
CA HIS A 34 -56.45 33.35 5.36
C HIS A 34 -55.28 33.11 4.39
N PHE A 35 -55.07 31.86 3.96
CA PHE A 35 -53.92 31.53 3.11
C PHE A 35 -54.15 31.77 1.61
N SER A 36 -55.36 32.14 1.18
CA SER A 36 -55.70 32.34 -0.24
C SER A 36 -54.82 33.36 -0.98
N GLY A 37 -54.24 34.32 -0.25
CA GLY A 37 -53.34 35.34 -0.80
C GLY A 37 -51.90 34.89 -1.06
N TYR A 38 -51.49 33.70 -0.58
CA TYR A 38 -50.10 33.23 -0.69
C TYR A 38 -49.88 32.33 -1.92
N ARG A 39 -48.69 32.46 -2.54
CA ARG A 39 -48.29 31.61 -3.67
C ARG A 39 -48.00 30.20 -3.16
N GLY A 40 -48.71 29.19 -3.68
CA GLY A 40 -48.63 27.80 -3.18
C GLY A 40 -49.63 27.45 -2.06
N HIS A 41 -50.67 28.28 -1.85
CA HIS A 41 -51.67 28.07 -0.81
C HIS A 41 -52.36 26.71 -0.84
N GLU A 42 -52.53 26.10 -2.03
CA GLU A 42 -53.10 24.74 -2.14
C GLU A 42 -52.24 23.68 -1.42
N GLU A 43 -50.91 23.82 -1.44
CA GLU A 43 -49.98 22.93 -0.74
C GLU A 43 -50.01 23.17 0.78
N ILE A 44 -50.07 24.44 1.19
CA ILE A 44 -50.14 24.84 2.61
C ILE A 44 -51.43 24.31 3.25
N VAL A 45 -52.57 24.47 2.55
CA VAL A 45 -53.86 23.95 3.02
C VAL A 45 -53.84 22.41 3.04
N ALA A 46 -53.26 21.76 2.04
CA ALA A 46 -53.13 20.31 2.00
C ALA A 46 -52.27 19.75 3.16
N ASP A 47 -51.19 20.44 3.53
CA ASP A 47 -50.33 20.08 4.67
C ASP A 47 -51.06 20.26 6.01
N ILE A 48 -51.85 21.32 6.17
CA ILE A 48 -52.69 21.56 7.35
C ILE A 48 -53.77 20.47 7.46
N GLU A 49 -54.45 20.14 6.36
CA GLU A 49 -55.42 19.04 6.31
C GLU A 49 -54.76 17.69 6.61
N GLY A 50 -53.52 17.47 6.14
CA GLY A 50 -52.73 16.30 6.46
C GLY A 50 -52.41 16.16 7.94
N ARG A 51 -52.02 17.26 8.60
CA ARG A 51 -51.81 17.27 10.06
C ARG A 51 -53.10 17.02 10.84
N ILE A 52 -54.23 17.55 10.37
CA ILE A 52 -55.54 17.28 10.98
C ILE A 52 -55.89 15.79 10.82
N ALA A 53 -55.64 15.21 9.64
CA ALA A 53 -55.81 13.77 9.40
C ALA A 53 -54.91 12.92 10.31
N GLU A 54 -53.66 13.31 10.54
CA GLU A 54 -52.75 12.66 11.51
C GLU A 54 -53.34 12.70 12.95
N LEU A 55 -53.83 13.86 13.39
CA LEU A 55 -54.40 14.04 14.73
C LEU A 55 -55.68 13.23 14.93
N PHE A 56 -56.51 13.12 13.89
CA PHE A 56 -57.73 12.32 13.90
C PHE A 56 -57.46 10.82 13.82
N ALA A 57 -56.49 10.40 13.00
CA ALA A 57 -56.06 9.01 12.92
C ALA A 57 -55.54 8.49 14.28
N ALA A 58 -54.83 9.35 15.04
CA ALA A 58 -54.36 9.03 16.39
C ALA A 58 -55.49 8.84 17.42
N ARG A 59 -56.69 9.36 17.16
CA ARG A 59 -57.87 9.25 18.04
C ARG A 59 -58.80 8.10 17.64
N THR A 60 -58.70 7.61 16.41
CA THR A 60 -59.44 6.44 15.93
C THR A 60 -58.68 5.15 16.21
N SER A 61 -59.34 4.16 16.83
CA SER A 61 -58.80 2.82 17.10
C SER A 61 -59.81 1.75 16.64
N SER A 62 -59.47 0.45 16.73
CA SER A 62 -60.40 -0.63 16.39
C SER A 62 -61.73 -0.57 17.16
N THR A 63 -61.76 0.16 18.29
CA THR A 63 -62.91 0.28 19.20
C THR A 63 -63.61 1.65 19.12
N LYS A 64 -62.95 2.70 18.59
CA LYS A 64 -63.52 4.05 18.41
C LYS A 64 -63.30 4.49 16.96
N GLN A 65 -64.36 4.40 16.14
CA GLN A 65 -64.31 4.74 14.71
C GLN A 65 -64.92 6.11 14.36
N VAL A 66 -65.47 6.83 15.36
CA VAL A 66 -66.15 8.12 15.15
C VAL A 66 -65.48 9.23 15.95
N ILE A 67 -65.26 10.36 15.31
CA ILE A 67 -64.67 11.59 15.87
C ILE A 67 -65.77 12.43 16.49
N THR A 68 -65.64 12.78 17.77
CA THR A 68 -66.63 13.58 18.51
C THR A 68 -66.28 15.07 18.48
N LEU A 69 -67.22 15.93 18.86
CA LEU A 69 -67.00 17.38 18.98
C LEU A 69 -65.79 17.72 19.87
N ASP A 70 -65.60 17.02 20.99
CA ASP A 70 -64.48 17.25 21.89
C ASP A 70 -63.12 16.96 21.22
N ASP A 71 -63.05 15.92 20.37
CA ASP A 71 -61.83 15.59 19.62
C ASP A 71 -61.47 16.72 18.63
N VAL A 72 -62.47 17.36 18.02
CA VAL A 72 -62.28 18.51 17.11
C VAL A 72 -61.84 19.76 17.87
N GLN A 73 -62.42 20.02 19.05
CA GLN A 73 -62.04 21.18 19.88
C GLN A 73 -60.61 21.05 20.42
N GLU A 74 -60.19 19.85 20.82
CA GLU A 74 -58.81 19.60 21.24
C GLU A 74 -57.82 19.75 20.08
N MET A 75 -58.21 19.35 18.86
CA MET A 75 -57.43 19.58 17.64
C MET A 75 -57.25 21.08 17.39
N VAL A 76 -58.34 21.86 17.42
CA VAL A 76 -58.29 23.33 17.25
C VAL A 76 -57.41 23.97 18.33
N GLY A 77 -57.45 23.46 19.57
CA GLY A 77 -56.57 23.93 20.65
C GLY A 77 -55.08 23.65 20.41
N LYS A 78 -54.72 22.57 19.69
CA LYS A 78 -53.33 22.24 19.34
C LYS A 78 -52.84 22.97 18.08
N MET A 79 -53.72 23.25 17.13
CA MET A 79 -53.37 23.92 15.87
C MET A 79 -53.42 25.46 15.97
N GLY A 80 -54.21 26.02 16.90
CA GLY A 80 -54.48 27.46 17.04
C GLY A 80 -55.68 27.93 16.20
N ARG A 81 -56.23 29.11 16.47
CA ARG A 81 -57.33 29.74 15.68
C ARG A 81 -56.82 30.89 14.82
N VAL A 82 -57.49 31.13 13.69
CA VAL A 82 -57.13 32.21 12.76
C VAL A 82 -57.39 33.60 13.37
N SER A 83 -58.38 33.73 14.25
CA SER A 83 -58.70 34.96 14.98
C SER A 83 -57.58 35.45 15.90
N ASP A 84 -56.73 34.54 16.38
CA ASP A 84 -55.64 34.87 17.32
C ASP A 84 -54.50 35.64 16.63
N PHE A 85 -54.52 35.74 15.29
CA PHE A 85 -53.56 36.50 14.49
C PHE A 85 -54.01 37.94 14.22
N GLN A 86 -55.31 38.22 14.17
CA GLN A 86 -55.82 39.57 13.87
C GLN A 86 -55.58 40.59 15.00
N SER A 87 -55.45 40.13 16.24
CA SER A 87 -55.17 40.99 17.40
C SER A 87 -53.69 41.35 17.58
N ALA A 88 -52.77 40.75 16.81
CA ALA A 88 -51.35 41.09 16.84
C ALA A 88 -51.04 42.35 16.00
N ASP A 89 -51.82 42.60 14.95
CA ASP A 89 -51.67 43.79 14.08
C ASP A 89 -52.04 45.11 14.80
N GLU A 90 -52.87 45.07 15.86
CA GLU A 90 -53.21 46.25 16.67
C GLU A 90 -52.29 46.44 17.89
N ALA A 91 -51.49 45.43 18.27
CA ALA A 91 -50.60 45.48 19.44
C ALA A 91 -49.16 45.90 19.10
N GLU A 92 -48.73 45.77 17.84
CA GLU A 92 -47.39 46.14 17.40
C GLU A 92 -47.22 47.67 17.18
N GLU A 93 -48.30 48.44 17.02
CA GLU A 93 -48.25 49.92 16.85
C GLU A 93 -48.03 50.69 18.18
N GLU A 94 -48.30 50.11 19.34
CA GLU A 94 -48.10 50.77 20.65
C GLU A 94 -46.75 50.46 21.33
N GLU A 95 -46.07 49.37 20.97
CA GLU A 95 -44.76 48.99 21.54
C GLU A 95 -43.56 49.69 20.88
N GLU A 96 -43.70 50.19 19.65
CA GLU A 96 -42.65 50.98 18.97
C GLU A 96 -42.47 52.40 19.53
N ALA A 97 -43.37 52.89 20.39
CA ALA A 97 -43.31 54.24 20.94
C ALA A 97 -42.50 54.38 22.24
N LEU A 98 -42.01 53.29 22.86
CA LEU A 98 -41.38 53.34 24.21
C LEU A 98 -40.01 52.69 24.37
N ALA A 99 -39.32 52.34 23.26
CA ALA A 99 -37.97 51.80 23.32
C ALA A 99 -36.89 52.90 23.42
N GLY A 100 -36.69 53.45 24.63
CA GLY A 100 -35.59 54.35 24.94
C GLY A 100 -34.95 54.09 26.30
N GLY A 101 -33.91 53.24 26.36
CA GLY A 101 -32.93 53.18 27.48
C GLY A 101 -32.80 51.83 28.21
N PRO A 102 -31.66 51.58 28.91
CA PRO A 102 -30.85 50.38 28.65
C PRO A 102 -30.94 49.23 29.67
N GLU A 103 -30.39 48.09 29.24
CA GLU A 103 -30.28 46.77 29.88
C GLU A 103 -29.91 46.73 31.37
N VAL A 104 -30.57 45.83 32.13
CA VAL A 104 -30.01 45.19 33.32
C VAL A 104 -30.50 43.72 33.42
N TYR A 105 -29.55 42.80 33.51
CA TYR A 105 -29.76 41.38 33.84
C TYR A 105 -30.36 41.21 35.25
N THR A 106 -31.29 40.27 35.46
CA THR A 106 -31.24 39.35 36.61
C THR A 106 -32.20 38.17 36.49
N ASN A 107 -31.68 37.00 36.86
CA ASN A 107 -32.42 35.78 37.19
C ASN A 107 -33.37 36.01 38.37
N TYR A 108 -34.48 35.28 38.45
CA TYR A 108 -34.84 34.47 39.64
C TYR A 108 -36.01 33.53 39.33
N ALA A 109 -35.95 32.40 40.01
CA ALA A 109 -36.78 31.21 39.86
C ALA A 109 -38.10 31.25 40.64
N LYS A 110 -38.95 30.26 40.29
CA LYS A 110 -39.80 29.44 41.17
C LYS A 110 -41.18 30.02 41.55
N ALA A 111 -42.25 29.30 41.20
CA ALA A 111 -42.97 28.46 42.16
C ALA A 111 -44.11 27.66 41.51
N ALA A 112 -44.29 26.45 42.02
CA ALA A 112 -45.24 25.43 41.62
C ALA A 112 -46.66 25.66 42.17
N GLY A 113 -47.64 24.97 41.59
CA GLY A 113 -49.01 24.90 42.14
C GLY A 113 -49.98 23.97 41.38
N THR A 114 -49.70 22.67 41.45
CA THR A 114 -50.63 21.52 41.54
C THR A 114 -52.01 21.53 40.85
N ALA A 115 -52.23 20.54 39.96
CA ALA A 115 -53.48 19.78 39.92
C ALA A 115 -53.19 18.32 39.50
N THR A 116 -53.72 17.42 40.31
CA THR A 116 -53.54 15.97 40.36
C THR A 116 -54.19 15.25 39.18
N ALA A 117 -53.47 14.32 38.52
CA ALA A 117 -54.08 13.26 37.73
C ALA A 117 -53.33 11.95 37.95
N THR A 118 -54.01 11.09 38.70
CA THR A 118 -53.88 9.66 38.98
C THR A 118 -53.00 8.87 38.00
N ALA A 119 -51.89 8.34 38.51
CA ALA A 119 -51.06 7.37 37.82
C ALA A 119 -51.79 6.02 37.75
N ALA A 120 -52.21 5.63 36.54
CA ALA A 120 -52.43 4.23 36.21
C ALA A 120 -51.06 3.61 35.91
N ALA A 121 -50.59 2.73 36.79
CA ALA A 121 -49.40 1.93 36.56
C ALA A 121 -49.69 0.93 35.42
N THR A 122 -49.27 1.25 34.21
CA THR A 122 -48.96 0.24 33.20
C THR A 122 -47.59 -0.32 33.53
N GLU A 123 -47.54 -1.60 33.91
CA GLU A 123 -46.32 -2.36 34.08
C GLU A 123 -45.40 -2.14 32.87
N THR A 124 -44.29 -1.42 33.06
CA THR A 124 -43.26 -1.29 32.04
C THR A 124 -42.58 -2.63 31.88
N GLU A 125 -42.96 -3.38 30.84
CA GLU A 125 -42.19 -4.55 30.39
C GLU A 125 -40.70 -4.16 30.26
N PRO A 126 -39.77 -5.05 30.63
CA PRO A 126 -38.35 -4.78 30.47
C PRO A 126 -38.04 -4.48 29.00
N LYS A 127 -37.44 -3.32 28.70
CA LYS A 127 -37.03 -2.95 27.34
C LYS A 127 -36.12 -4.04 26.79
N ARG A 128 -36.55 -4.75 25.75
CA ARG A 128 -35.78 -5.77 25.04
C ARG A 128 -35.28 -5.24 23.72
N LEU A 129 -34.05 -5.59 23.35
CA LEU A 129 -33.48 -5.27 22.05
C LEU A 129 -34.05 -6.23 20.99
N TYR A 130 -34.51 -5.71 19.86
CA TYR A 130 -35.07 -6.49 18.75
C TYR A 130 -34.67 -5.86 17.41
N ARG A 131 -34.86 -6.57 16.30
CA ARG A 131 -34.72 -6.01 14.95
C ARG A 131 -36.05 -5.41 14.51
N ASP A 132 -36.05 -4.11 14.25
CA ASP A 132 -37.20 -3.39 13.72
C ASP A 132 -37.29 -3.63 12.21
N MET A 133 -38.29 -4.41 11.80
CA MET A 133 -38.50 -4.75 10.39
C MET A 133 -39.29 -3.68 9.62
N ALA A 134 -40.06 -2.82 10.29
CA ALA A 134 -40.81 -1.76 9.62
C ALA A 134 -39.88 -0.65 9.10
N ASN A 135 -38.86 -0.28 9.89
CA ASN A 135 -37.90 0.78 9.54
C ASN A 135 -36.56 0.26 8.97
N ARG A 136 -36.55 -0.94 8.38
CA ARG A 136 -35.31 -1.59 7.92
C ARG A 136 -34.78 -0.94 6.62
N LYS A 137 -33.46 -0.76 6.57
CA LYS A 137 -32.72 -0.54 5.30
C LYS A 137 -31.90 -1.79 4.95
N ILE A 138 -31.10 -2.25 5.91
CA ILE A 138 -30.42 -3.54 5.89
C ILE A 138 -30.79 -4.24 7.20
N ALA A 139 -31.33 -5.46 7.14
CA ALA A 139 -31.54 -6.39 8.26
C ALA A 139 -32.32 -5.94 9.52
N GLY A 140 -32.70 -4.66 9.67
CA GLY A 140 -33.46 -4.10 10.80
C GLY A 140 -32.66 -3.86 12.10
N VAL A 141 -31.35 -4.16 12.11
CA VAL A 141 -30.51 -4.11 13.32
C VAL A 141 -30.30 -2.68 13.82
N ALA A 142 -29.84 -1.78 12.95
CA ALA A 142 -29.58 -0.38 13.33
C ALA A 142 -30.86 0.35 13.79
N ALA A 143 -32.01 0.04 13.19
CA ALA A 143 -33.31 0.58 13.59
C ALA A 143 -33.76 0.04 14.96
N GLY A 144 -33.50 -1.25 15.21
CA GLY A 144 -33.73 -1.89 16.50
C GLY A 144 -32.91 -1.31 17.65
N VAL A 145 -31.60 -1.13 17.42
CA VAL A 145 -30.68 -0.49 18.38
C VAL A 145 -31.09 0.97 18.63
N ALA A 146 -31.51 1.67 17.60
CA ALA A 146 -31.94 3.07 17.69
C ALA A 146 -33.17 3.23 18.58
N ARG A 147 -34.15 2.32 18.45
CA ARG A 147 -35.36 2.31 19.28
C ARG A 147 -35.05 1.95 20.73
N TYR A 148 -34.12 1.03 20.96
CA TYR A 148 -33.70 0.65 22.31
C TYR A 148 -33.07 1.82 23.08
N PHE A 149 -32.21 2.61 22.41
CA PHE A 149 -31.55 3.78 23.00
C PHE A 149 -32.33 5.10 22.85
N ALA A 150 -33.48 5.10 22.17
CA ALA A 150 -34.25 6.30 21.82
C ALA A 150 -33.41 7.36 21.07
N ILE A 151 -32.58 6.91 20.12
CA ILE A 151 -31.73 7.76 19.26
C ILE A 151 -32.26 7.68 17.82
N ASN A 152 -32.10 8.74 17.02
CA ASN A 152 -32.47 8.70 15.61
C ASN A 152 -31.67 7.60 14.85
N PRO A 153 -32.35 6.68 14.12
CA PRO A 153 -31.70 5.54 13.46
C PRO A 153 -30.67 5.91 12.40
N LEU A 154 -30.68 7.14 11.89
CA LEU A 154 -29.68 7.64 10.96
C LEU A 154 -28.28 7.72 11.60
N TRP A 155 -28.18 8.16 12.86
CA TRP A 155 -26.90 8.26 13.56
C TRP A 155 -26.27 6.91 13.84
N ILE A 156 -27.09 5.90 14.13
CA ILE A 156 -26.60 4.53 14.32
C ILE A 156 -26.09 3.94 13.00
N ARG A 157 -26.77 4.23 11.89
CA ARG A 157 -26.31 3.83 10.54
C ARG A 157 -24.98 4.50 10.19
N LEU A 158 -24.86 5.82 10.40
CA LEU A 158 -23.61 6.55 10.17
C LEU A 158 -22.49 6.06 11.08
N GLY A 159 -22.79 5.69 12.33
CA GLY A 159 -21.82 5.11 13.26
C GLY A 159 -21.23 3.80 12.76
N PHE A 160 -22.07 2.81 12.40
CA PHE A 160 -21.59 1.54 11.83
C PHE A 160 -20.78 1.77 10.54
N LEU A 161 -21.24 2.67 9.67
CA LEU A 161 -20.56 2.97 8.41
C LEU A 161 -19.21 3.69 8.64
N ALA A 162 -19.16 4.60 9.61
CA ALA A 162 -17.92 5.26 10.01
C ALA A 162 -16.93 4.26 10.60
N PHE A 163 -17.33 3.37 11.51
CA PHE A 163 -16.41 2.36 12.06
C PHE A 163 -15.95 1.33 11.03
N LEU A 164 -16.73 1.09 9.98
CA LEU A 164 -16.36 0.19 8.88
C LEU A 164 -15.35 0.82 7.91
N PHE A 165 -15.51 2.10 7.57
CA PHE A 165 -14.73 2.75 6.50
C PHE A 165 -13.70 3.78 6.98
N LEU A 166 -13.85 4.37 8.17
CA LEU A 166 -12.96 5.43 8.68
C LEU A 166 -11.59 4.88 9.15
N PRO A 167 -11.51 3.76 9.90
CA PRO A 167 -10.23 3.29 10.43
C PRO A 167 -9.17 2.88 9.37
N PRO A 168 -9.53 2.21 8.26
CA PRO A 168 -8.58 1.88 7.18
C PRO A 168 -8.02 3.11 6.45
N ILE A 169 -8.74 4.24 6.47
CA ILE A 169 -8.38 5.46 5.73
C ILE A 169 -7.51 6.39 6.59
N VAL A 170 -7.71 6.39 7.92
CA VAL A 170 -7.08 7.35 8.84
C VAL A 170 -5.86 6.78 9.57
N PHE A 171 -5.79 5.46 9.79
CA PHE A 171 -4.73 4.82 10.57
C PHE A 171 -3.80 3.92 9.74
N ASP A 172 -3.56 4.27 8.48
CA ASP A 172 -2.63 3.56 7.60
C ASP A 172 -1.17 3.84 8.02
N SER A 173 -0.67 3.06 8.98
CA SER A 173 0.72 3.10 9.40
C SER A 173 1.59 2.34 8.40
N HIS A 174 2.38 3.08 7.61
CA HIS A 174 3.36 2.60 6.63
C HIS A 174 4.54 1.79 7.19
N ASP A 175 4.52 1.42 8.46
CA ASP A 175 5.60 0.67 9.11
C ASP A 175 4.99 -0.55 9.79
N GLY A 176 5.48 -1.74 9.44
CA GLY A 176 4.84 -3.05 9.65
C GLY A 176 4.68 -3.52 11.09
N ARG A 177 4.23 -2.67 12.02
CA ARG A 177 3.88 -3.03 13.40
C ARG A 177 2.52 -2.48 13.79
N HIS A 178 1.56 -3.41 13.81
CA HIS A 178 0.18 -3.35 14.34
C HIS A 178 -0.91 -2.73 13.44
N ASP A 179 -1.68 -3.62 12.81
CA ASP A 179 -2.86 -3.35 11.97
C ASP A 179 -4.12 -3.00 12.83
N PHE A 180 -4.04 -1.92 13.61
CA PHE A 180 -5.12 -1.50 14.51
C PHE A 180 -6.38 -1.04 13.75
N GLY A 181 -6.20 -0.45 12.56
CA GLY A 181 -7.29 0.06 11.71
C GLY A 181 -8.15 -1.05 11.08
N GLY A 182 -7.53 -2.08 10.50
CA GLY A 182 -8.25 -3.19 9.87
C GLY A 182 -9.08 -4.01 10.87
N ASN A 183 -8.53 -4.23 12.07
CA ASN A 183 -9.22 -4.96 13.14
C ASN A 183 -10.49 -4.25 13.63
N LEU A 184 -10.51 -2.91 13.65
CA LEU A 184 -11.68 -2.14 14.09
C LEU A 184 -12.85 -2.23 13.09
N ALA A 185 -12.55 -2.19 11.79
CA ALA A 185 -13.53 -2.37 10.72
C ALA A 185 -14.10 -3.79 10.71
N ALA A 186 -13.24 -4.80 10.89
CA ALA A 186 -13.65 -6.20 11.02
C ALA A 186 -14.58 -6.41 12.23
N LEU A 187 -14.26 -5.82 13.39
CA LEU A 187 -15.09 -5.90 14.59
C LEU A 187 -16.46 -5.24 14.40
N SER A 188 -16.53 -4.09 13.73
CA SER A 188 -17.81 -3.43 13.42
C SER A 188 -18.69 -4.30 12.52
N PHE A 189 -18.11 -4.88 11.47
CA PHE A 189 -18.81 -5.77 10.55
C PHE A 189 -19.31 -7.05 11.24
N ILE A 190 -18.43 -7.72 12.00
CA ILE A 190 -18.75 -8.94 12.74
C ILE A 190 -19.82 -8.65 13.80
N SER A 191 -19.72 -7.54 14.54
CA SER A 191 -20.73 -7.16 15.55
C SER A 191 -22.11 -6.94 14.93
N TYR A 192 -22.18 -6.34 13.73
CA TYR A 192 -23.44 -6.15 13.02
C TYR A 192 -24.05 -7.50 12.58
N ILE A 193 -23.23 -8.44 12.09
CA ILE A 193 -23.66 -9.79 11.71
C ILE A 193 -24.14 -10.57 12.94
N ILE A 194 -23.40 -10.50 14.05
CA ILE A 194 -23.79 -11.16 15.31
C ILE A 194 -25.15 -10.63 15.78
N LEU A 195 -25.35 -9.31 15.81
CA LEU A 195 -26.62 -8.70 16.20
C LEU A 195 -27.75 -9.04 15.19
N TRP A 196 -27.42 -9.21 13.91
CA TRP A 196 -28.38 -9.64 12.90
C TRP A 196 -28.88 -11.07 13.14
N ILE A 197 -28.00 -11.98 13.54
CA ILE A 197 -28.34 -13.38 13.83
C ILE A 197 -29.06 -13.50 15.18
N ALA A 198 -28.54 -12.85 16.22
CA ALA A 198 -28.98 -13.04 17.60
C ALA A 198 -30.33 -12.38 17.93
N LEU A 199 -30.69 -11.27 17.28
CA LEU A 199 -31.86 -10.48 17.68
C LEU A 199 -33.17 -11.00 17.06
N PRO A 200 -34.28 -11.09 17.83
CA PRO A 200 -35.58 -11.49 17.30
C PRO A 200 -36.17 -10.42 16.37
N LYS A 201 -36.98 -10.84 15.38
CA LYS A 201 -37.64 -9.95 14.41
C LYS A 201 -38.99 -9.48 14.96
N LYS A 202 -39.30 -8.19 14.85
CA LYS A 202 -40.63 -7.63 15.19
C LYS A 202 -41.19 -6.86 13.99
N TYR A 203 -42.41 -7.19 13.57
CA TYR A 203 -43.06 -6.65 12.35
C TYR A 203 -44.15 -5.62 12.67
N ASP A 204 -44.75 -5.68 13.85
CA ASP A 204 -45.93 -4.86 14.21
C ASP A 204 -45.55 -3.53 14.85
N THR A 205 -44.56 -2.84 14.28
CA THR A 205 -44.31 -1.43 14.58
C THR A 205 -45.01 -0.60 13.50
N ILE A 206 -46.24 -0.15 13.81
CA ILE A 206 -46.99 0.74 12.91
C ILE A 206 -46.10 1.95 12.60
N SER A 207 -45.93 2.25 11.32
CA SER A 207 -45.10 3.34 10.77
C SER A 207 -45.54 4.76 11.17
N GLY A 208 -46.51 4.87 12.09
CA GLY A 208 -47.13 6.12 12.55
C GLY A 208 -46.73 6.55 13.96
N ASP A 209 -45.93 5.77 14.69
CA ASP A 209 -45.31 6.20 15.95
C ASP A 209 -43.96 6.88 15.67
N GLU A 210 -44.00 7.88 14.79
CA GLU A 210 -42.93 8.86 14.61
C GLU A 210 -43.08 9.92 15.70
N ASP A 211 -42.50 9.64 16.87
CA ASP A 211 -42.39 10.57 17.98
C ASP A 211 -42.02 11.98 17.47
N PRO A 212 -42.89 13.01 17.62
CA PRO A 212 -42.68 14.36 17.08
C PRO A 212 -41.53 15.12 17.75
N THR A 213 -40.79 14.46 18.64
CA THR A 213 -39.68 15.00 19.42
C THR A 213 -38.33 14.87 18.71
N PHE A 214 -38.21 14.04 17.67
CA PHE A 214 -36.93 13.83 17.00
C PHE A 214 -36.78 14.70 15.74
N LYS A 215 -35.88 15.68 15.84
CA LYS A 215 -35.37 16.45 14.70
C LYS A 215 -34.89 15.49 13.60
N LYS A 216 -35.40 15.65 12.37
CA LYS A 216 -34.97 14.86 11.20
C LYS A 216 -34.01 15.68 10.34
N LEU A 217 -32.95 15.03 9.87
CA LEU A 217 -31.96 15.66 8.97
C LEU A 217 -32.40 15.41 7.51
N TYR A 218 -32.75 16.47 6.80
CA TYR A 218 -32.96 16.50 5.35
C TYR A 218 -31.78 17.18 4.64
N ARG A 219 -31.78 17.20 3.31
CA ARG A 219 -30.96 18.11 2.51
C ARG A 219 -31.82 19.26 1.99
N ASP A 220 -31.35 20.48 2.19
CA ASP A 220 -32.00 21.72 1.74
C ASP A 220 -31.39 22.12 0.40
N THR A 221 -32.13 21.84 -0.69
CA THR A 221 -31.69 22.12 -2.06
C THR A 221 -31.88 23.58 -2.48
N ASP A 222 -32.79 24.31 -1.83
CA ASP A 222 -33.11 25.70 -2.17
C ASP A 222 -32.00 26.64 -1.69
N ASN A 223 -31.51 26.43 -0.47
CA ASN A 223 -30.35 27.16 0.07
C ASN A 223 -29.00 26.44 -0.21
N GLY A 224 -29.06 25.34 -0.97
CA GLY A 224 -27.94 24.47 -1.28
C GLY A 224 -27.16 24.92 -2.53
N LYS A 225 -25.81 24.93 -2.45
CA LYS A 225 -24.96 25.15 -3.63
C LYS A 225 -24.66 23.87 -4.42
N VAL A 226 -24.36 22.78 -3.70
CA VAL A 226 -24.06 21.46 -4.27
C VAL A 226 -24.87 20.45 -3.47
N GLY A 227 -25.92 19.88 -4.04
CA GLY A 227 -26.70 18.80 -3.40
C GLY A 227 -27.36 19.09 -2.05
N GLY A 228 -27.33 20.33 -1.53
CA GLY A 228 -28.07 20.75 -0.33
C GLY A 228 -27.61 20.20 1.03
N VAL A 229 -26.52 19.43 1.09
CA VAL A 229 -26.08 18.73 2.31
C VAL A 229 -25.61 19.70 3.40
N SER A 230 -24.77 20.69 3.05
CA SER A 230 -24.27 21.65 4.04
C SER A 230 -25.38 22.58 4.58
N ALA A 231 -26.32 22.98 3.72
CA ALA A 231 -27.47 23.80 4.11
C ALA A 231 -28.39 23.01 5.03
N GLY A 232 -28.59 21.73 4.72
CA GLY A 232 -29.30 20.81 5.59
C GLY A 232 -28.64 20.64 6.96
N LEU A 233 -27.36 20.28 7.03
CA LEU A 233 -26.67 20.14 8.33
C LEU A 233 -26.74 21.44 9.15
N ALA A 234 -26.68 22.60 8.49
CA ALA A 234 -26.74 23.90 9.16
C ALA A 234 -28.09 24.17 9.81
N ALA A 235 -29.19 23.94 9.07
CA ALA A 235 -30.55 24.02 9.61
C ALA A 235 -30.76 23.01 10.77
N TYR A 236 -30.14 21.84 10.65
CA TYR A 236 -30.24 20.80 11.68
C TYR A 236 -29.48 21.16 12.97
N PHE A 237 -28.28 21.75 12.86
CA PHE A 237 -27.50 22.14 14.04
C PHE A 237 -27.82 23.55 14.55
N LYS A 238 -28.66 24.31 13.85
CA LYS A 238 -28.91 25.75 14.11
C LYS A 238 -27.61 26.56 14.07
N VAL A 239 -26.76 26.26 13.08
CA VAL A 239 -25.44 26.87 12.86
C VAL A 239 -25.40 27.49 11.45
N ASP A 240 -24.56 28.51 11.24
CA ASP A 240 -24.38 29.14 9.93
C ASP A 240 -23.92 28.12 8.84
N VAL A 241 -24.60 28.15 7.68
CA VAL A 241 -24.30 27.32 6.50
C VAL A 241 -22.85 27.51 6.03
N VAL A 242 -22.31 28.72 6.14
CA VAL A 242 -20.94 29.04 5.73
C VAL A 242 -19.92 28.32 6.62
N LEU A 243 -20.18 28.22 7.93
CA LEU A 243 -19.29 27.49 8.85
C LEU A 243 -19.16 26.02 8.45
N ILE A 244 -20.29 25.38 8.14
CA ILE A 244 -20.30 23.97 7.74
C ILE A 244 -19.58 23.77 6.41
N ARG A 245 -19.70 24.71 5.47
CA ARG A 245 -18.95 24.67 4.20
C ARG A 245 -17.44 24.78 4.43
N VAL A 246 -17.00 25.72 5.27
CA VAL A 246 -15.57 25.89 5.62
C VAL A 246 -15.03 24.66 6.32
N LEU A 247 -15.83 24.04 7.19
CA LEU A 247 -15.46 22.79 7.88
C LEU A 247 -15.28 21.62 6.91
N PHE A 248 -16.18 21.43 5.93
CA PHE A 248 -15.98 20.42 4.90
C PHE A 248 -14.73 20.68 4.08
N VAL A 249 -14.47 21.92 3.65
CA VAL A 249 -13.26 22.28 2.90
C VAL A 249 -12.00 22.05 3.75
N ALA A 250 -12.00 22.44 5.01
CA ALA A 250 -10.88 22.18 5.93
C ALA A 250 -10.59 20.68 6.07
N PHE A 251 -11.63 19.84 6.16
CA PHE A 251 -11.46 18.39 6.21
C PHE A 251 -11.02 17.74 4.89
N VAL A 252 -11.19 18.41 3.74
CA VAL A 252 -10.56 17.95 2.49
C VAL A 252 -9.04 18.01 2.62
N PHE A 253 -8.51 19.10 3.17
CA PHE A 253 -7.06 19.29 3.35
C PHE A 253 -6.46 18.53 4.55
N ALA A 254 -7.29 18.16 5.54
CA ALA A 254 -6.84 17.47 6.75
C ALA A 254 -6.81 15.93 6.63
N GLY A 255 -7.07 15.36 5.44
CA GLY A 255 -7.03 13.91 5.23
C GLY A 255 -7.97 13.36 4.15
N GLY A 256 -8.51 14.20 3.25
CA GLY A 256 -9.28 13.76 2.07
C GLY A 256 -10.66 13.16 2.32
N PHE A 257 -10.99 12.76 3.55
CA PHE A 257 -12.24 12.07 3.90
C PHE A 257 -13.53 12.91 3.74
N ALA A 258 -13.40 14.24 3.70
CA ALA A 258 -14.54 15.13 3.52
C ALA A 258 -15.33 14.87 2.23
N ILE A 259 -14.65 14.50 1.14
CA ILE A 259 -15.27 14.25 -0.16
C ILE A 259 -16.17 13.00 -0.13
N PRO A 260 -15.67 11.80 0.26
CA PRO A 260 -16.52 10.61 0.35
C PRO A 260 -17.64 10.79 1.40
N LEU A 261 -17.37 11.42 2.55
CA LEU A 261 -18.40 11.72 3.55
C LEU A 261 -19.54 12.58 2.96
N TYR A 262 -19.19 13.60 2.18
CA TYR A 262 -20.16 14.47 1.54
C TYR A 262 -21.05 13.72 0.55
N ILE A 263 -20.45 12.85 -0.28
CA ILE A 263 -21.16 12.03 -1.26
C ILE A 263 -22.09 11.04 -0.54
N ILE A 264 -21.63 10.41 0.54
CA ILE A 264 -22.44 9.50 1.35
C ILE A 264 -23.66 10.22 1.95
N LEU A 265 -23.45 11.40 2.53
CA LEU A 265 -24.55 12.22 3.05
C LEU A 265 -25.51 12.67 1.94
N TRP A 266 -25.00 12.98 0.76
CA TRP A 266 -25.83 13.35 -0.39
C TRP A 266 -26.74 12.20 -0.86
N ILE A 267 -26.24 10.96 -0.86
CA ILE A 267 -27.00 9.76 -1.23
C ILE A 267 -28.01 9.38 -0.13
N LEU A 268 -27.63 9.51 1.15
CA LEU A 268 -28.45 9.06 2.28
C LEU A 268 -29.55 10.04 2.68
N LEU A 269 -29.35 11.36 2.49
CA LEU A 269 -30.28 12.38 2.97
C LEU A 269 -31.40 12.64 1.96
N PRO A 270 -32.68 12.53 2.37
CA PRO A 270 -33.81 12.91 1.53
C PRO A 270 -33.89 14.43 1.36
N GLU A 271 -34.35 14.89 0.19
CA GLU A 271 -34.61 16.32 -0.09
C GLU A 271 -35.81 16.82 0.69
N ALA A 272 -35.70 18.00 1.31
CA ALA A 272 -36.84 18.69 1.90
C ALA A 272 -37.64 19.40 0.79
N LYS A 273 -38.75 18.81 0.35
CA LYS A 273 -39.56 19.36 -0.75
C LYS A 273 -40.73 20.23 -0.26
N THR A 274 -41.30 19.92 0.89
CA THR A 274 -42.48 20.61 1.43
C THR A 274 -42.08 21.65 2.48
N VAL A 275 -42.97 22.62 2.74
CA VAL A 275 -42.82 23.57 3.87
C VAL A 275 -42.77 22.81 5.21
N SER A 276 -43.58 21.75 5.32
CA SER A 276 -43.60 20.86 6.49
C SER A 276 -42.28 20.14 6.75
N ASP A 277 -41.60 19.63 5.72
CA ASP A 277 -40.28 18.97 5.86
C ASP A 277 -39.22 19.95 6.39
N ARG A 278 -39.27 21.21 5.95
CA ARG A 278 -38.34 22.27 6.39
C ARG A 278 -38.53 22.65 7.85
N MET A 279 -39.78 22.72 8.33
CA MET A 279 -40.07 22.98 9.74
C MET A 279 -39.68 21.81 10.65
N ARG A 280 -39.96 20.57 10.21
CA ARG A 280 -39.48 19.34 10.86
C ARG A 280 -37.96 19.28 10.95
N MET A 281 -37.28 19.87 9.97
CA MET A 281 -35.83 19.94 9.93
C MET A 281 -35.23 20.97 10.91
N ARG A 282 -35.94 22.06 11.22
CA ARG A 282 -35.51 23.08 12.21
C ARG A 282 -35.91 22.72 13.64
N GLY A 283 -36.88 21.81 13.79
CA GLY A 283 -37.39 21.32 15.06
C GLY A 283 -38.52 22.19 15.60
N ASP A 284 -39.19 22.95 14.73
CA ASP A 284 -40.28 23.86 15.09
C ASP A 284 -41.61 23.12 14.94
N ALA A 285 -42.55 23.34 15.85
CA ALA A 285 -43.88 22.72 15.78
C ALA A 285 -44.67 23.32 14.60
N LEU A 286 -45.41 22.47 13.85
CA LEU A 286 -46.39 22.91 12.86
C LEU A 286 -47.58 23.55 13.60
N THR A 287 -47.50 24.84 13.86
CA THR A 287 -48.60 25.66 14.39
C THR A 287 -48.90 26.75 13.38
N LEU A 288 -50.13 27.25 13.34
CA LEU A 288 -50.50 28.33 12.42
C LEU A 288 -49.61 29.58 12.63
N SER A 289 -49.14 29.82 13.85
CA SER A 289 -48.23 30.92 14.22
C SER A 289 -46.81 30.82 13.67
N SER A 290 -46.23 29.61 13.58
CA SER A 290 -44.88 29.42 13.03
C SER A 290 -44.88 29.45 11.50
N LEU A 291 -45.97 28.97 10.88
CA LEU A 291 -46.23 29.06 9.44
C LEU A 291 -46.39 30.50 8.98
N ASP A 292 -47.19 31.31 9.67
CA ASP A 292 -47.42 32.71 9.31
C ASP A 292 -46.15 33.57 9.49
N SER A 293 -45.49 33.50 10.65
CA SER A 293 -44.24 34.26 10.90
C SER A 293 -43.10 33.91 9.92
N THR A 294 -43.01 32.66 9.45
CA THR A 294 -42.02 32.25 8.45
C THR A 294 -42.38 32.75 7.04
N LEU A 295 -43.67 32.90 6.74
CA LEU A 295 -44.13 33.46 5.47
C LEU A 295 -44.00 34.99 5.48
N ARG A 296 -44.33 35.66 6.60
CA ARG A 296 -44.14 37.11 6.80
C ARG A 296 -42.66 37.51 6.75
N ASN A 297 -41.78 36.80 7.47
CA ASN A 297 -40.34 37.09 7.44
C ASN A 297 -39.66 36.79 6.10
N ASN A 298 -40.27 35.99 5.22
CA ASN A 298 -39.72 35.65 3.89
C ASN A 298 -40.50 36.27 2.72
N SER A 299 -41.45 37.18 2.99
CA SER A 299 -42.15 37.93 1.95
C SER A 299 -41.44 39.29 1.77
N PHE A 300 -41.11 39.62 0.52
CA PHE A 300 -40.44 40.84 0.04
C PHE A 300 -38.89 40.83 0.03
N GLU A 301 -38.32 39.95 -0.80
CA GLU A 301 -37.31 40.43 -1.75
C GLU A 301 -37.90 40.34 -3.16
N ASP A 302 -38.30 41.51 -3.66
CA ASP A 302 -38.68 41.73 -5.04
C ASP A 302 -37.57 41.26 -5.99
N GLY A 303 -37.98 40.80 -7.17
CA GLY A 303 -37.09 40.42 -8.25
C GLY A 303 -36.09 41.54 -8.57
N ALA A 304 -34.85 41.38 -8.11
CA ALA A 304 -33.72 42.17 -8.58
C ALA A 304 -33.14 41.47 -9.81
N ASP A 305 -33.60 41.96 -10.97
CA ASP A 305 -32.97 41.93 -12.28
C ASP A 305 -31.86 40.90 -12.52
N ALA A 306 -32.19 39.91 -13.36
CA ALA A 306 -31.24 39.33 -14.29
C ALA A 306 -30.80 40.40 -15.32
N THR A 307 -30.02 41.38 -14.89
CA THR A 307 -29.18 42.17 -15.80
C THR A 307 -27.74 41.71 -15.65
N SER A 308 -27.24 41.15 -16.73
CA SER A 308 -25.82 40.99 -17.01
C SER A 308 -25.11 42.32 -16.80
N ASN A 309 -24.41 42.48 -15.68
CA ASN A 309 -23.41 43.53 -15.53
C ASN A 309 -22.26 43.02 -14.68
N ASN A 310 -21.10 43.02 -15.34
CA ASN A 310 -19.79 42.59 -14.88
C ASN A 310 -19.39 43.37 -13.60
N ARG A 311 -19.76 42.87 -12.42
CA ARG A 311 -19.21 43.35 -11.15
C ARG A 311 -18.01 42.48 -10.77
N PRO A 312 -16.82 43.06 -10.54
CA PRO A 312 -15.64 42.27 -10.20
C PRO A 312 -15.83 41.55 -8.86
N VAL A 313 -15.47 40.27 -8.86
CA VAL A 313 -15.61 39.28 -7.76
C VAL A 313 -14.99 39.74 -6.42
N GLY A 314 -14.20 40.82 -6.42
CA GLY A 314 -13.53 41.38 -5.25
C GLY A 314 -14.47 41.95 -4.18
N THR A 315 -15.54 42.65 -4.54
CA THR A 315 -16.40 43.34 -3.54
C THR A 315 -17.34 42.38 -2.80
N PHE A 316 -17.76 41.30 -3.46
CA PHE A 316 -18.58 40.24 -2.85
C PHE A 316 -17.80 39.40 -1.81
N LEU A 317 -16.50 39.17 -2.07
CA LEU A 317 -15.60 38.54 -1.09
C LEU A 317 -15.43 39.43 0.15
N GLU A 318 -15.39 40.76 -0.02
CA GLU A 318 -15.11 41.72 1.05
C GLU A 318 -16.27 41.90 2.05
N GLU A 319 -17.52 41.72 1.61
CA GLU A 319 -18.71 41.64 2.47
C GLU A 319 -18.85 40.27 3.15
N LEU A 320 -18.55 39.18 2.44
CA LEU A 320 -18.54 37.81 3.00
C LEU A 320 -17.45 37.66 4.10
N PHE A 321 -16.26 38.24 3.90
CA PHE A 321 -15.18 38.20 4.88
C PHE A 321 -15.48 39.01 6.14
N ARG A 322 -16.38 40.01 6.10
CA ARG A 322 -16.65 40.90 7.24
C ARG A 322 -17.45 40.20 8.34
N ASN A 323 -18.44 39.38 7.98
CA ASN A 323 -19.26 38.61 8.92
C ASN A 323 -18.63 37.25 9.31
N VAL A 324 -17.76 36.69 8.46
CA VAL A 324 -17.06 35.41 8.74
C VAL A 324 -15.71 35.63 9.45
N ARG A 325 -15.21 36.88 9.53
CA ARG A 325 -13.94 37.26 10.18
C ARG A 325 -13.74 36.70 11.59
N PRO A 326 -14.71 36.78 12.53
CA PRO A 326 -14.50 36.27 13.89
C PRO A 326 -14.35 34.74 13.91
N LEU A 327 -15.07 34.04 13.03
CA LEU A 327 -15.06 32.58 12.90
C LEU A 327 -13.79 32.07 12.19
N LEU A 328 -13.35 32.74 11.13
CA LEU A 328 -12.08 32.46 10.44
C LEU A 328 -10.88 32.76 11.35
N ASN A 329 -10.95 33.79 12.19
CA ASN A 329 -9.91 34.06 13.19
C ASN A 329 -9.87 32.99 14.29
N PHE A 330 -11.03 32.44 14.68
CA PHE A 330 -11.12 31.32 15.63
C PHE A 330 -10.57 30.03 15.04
N LEU A 331 -11.03 29.63 13.85
CA LEU A 331 -10.56 28.43 13.15
C LEU A 331 -9.08 28.55 12.75
N GLY A 332 -8.66 29.71 12.25
CA GLY A 332 -7.26 30.02 11.97
C GLY A 332 -6.38 29.99 13.23
N THR A 333 -6.93 30.35 14.39
CA THR A 333 -6.21 30.20 15.67
C THR A 333 -6.02 28.74 16.06
N ILE A 334 -7.05 27.91 15.90
CA ILE A 334 -6.97 26.46 16.18
C ILE A 334 -5.98 25.79 15.22
N VAL A 335 -6.11 26.04 13.91
CA VAL A 335 -5.21 25.49 12.88
C VAL A 335 -3.77 25.93 13.13
N ARG A 336 -3.55 27.21 13.45
CA ARG A 336 -2.22 27.73 13.80
C ARG A 336 -1.63 27.01 15.01
N ILE A 337 -2.41 26.83 16.08
CA ILE A 337 -1.95 26.12 17.28
C ILE A 337 -1.63 24.67 16.95
N PHE A 338 -2.49 23.98 16.20
CA PHE A 338 -2.27 22.60 15.79
C PHE A 338 -1.01 22.42 14.95
N ILE A 339 -0.84 23.21 13.89
CA ILE A 339 0.36 23.18 13.04
C ILE A 339 1.61 23.51 13.86
N GLY A 340 1.52 24.50 14.75
CA GLY A 340 2.63 24.91 15.61
C GLY A 340 3.08 23.80 16.56
N VAL A 341 2.12 23.11 17.21
CA VAL A 341 2.40 21.95 18.08
C VAL A 341 3.02 20.81 17.26
N LEU A 342 2.43 20.47 16.11
CA LEU A 342 2.92 19.40 15.25
C LEU A 342 4.37 19.64 14.81
N MET A 343 4.67 20.81 14.23
CA MET A 343 6.03 21.17 13.80
C MET A 343 7.02 21.15 14.96
N THR A 344 6.60 21.59 16.15
CA THR A 344 7.46 21.60 17.35
C THR A 344 7.78 20.18 17.83
N VAL A 345 6.77 19.32 17.95
CA VAL A 345 6.93 17.93 18.42
C VAL A 345 7.74 17.11 17.42
N THR A 346 7.43 17.19 16.13
CA THR A 346 8.18 16.49 15.08
C THR A 346 9.63 16.98 15.02
N GLY A 347 9.85 18.30 15.07
CA GLY A 347 11.21 18.87 15.05
C GLY A 347 12.04 18.44 16.26
N PHE A 348 11.43 18.43 17.46
CA PHE A 348 12.07 17.94 18.67
C PHE A 348 12.40 16.44 18.60
N GLY A 349 11.48 15.61 18.11
CA GLY A 349 11.69 14.17 17.97
C GLY A 349 12.86 13.82 17.04
N ILE A 350 12.93 14.48 15.88
CA ILE A 350 14.04 14.30 14.92
C ILE A 350 15.36 14.77 15.54
N LEU A 351 15.36 15.93 16.22
CA LEU A 351 16.57 16.47 16.86
C LEU A 351 17.08 15.53 17.96
N LEU A 352 16.18 15.00 18.80
CA LEU A 352 16.53 14.02 19.83
C LEU A 352 17.16 12.76 19.22
N ALA A 353 16.57 12.22 18.15
CA ALA A 353 17.12 11.06 17.44
C ALA A 353 18.53 11.33 16.87
N LEU A 354 18.74 12.51 16.26
CA LEU A 354 20.04 12.91 15.72
C LEU A 354 21.11 13.09 16.82
N VAL A 355 20.73 13.60 17.99
CA VAL A 355 21.65 13.73 19.14
C VAL A 355 22.04 12.36 19.69
N ILE A 356 21.09 11.42 19.79
CA ILE A 356 21.38 10.03 20.17
C ILE A 356 22.32 9.39 19.15
N ALA A 357 22.03 9.54 17.85
CA ALA A 357 22.87 9.01 16.77
C ALA A 357 24.29 9.61 16.81
N LEU A 358 24.43 10.91 17.09
CA LEU A 358 25.74 11.54 17.29
C LEU A 358 26.47 10.96 18.51
N GLY A 359 25.76 10.73 19.62
CA GLY A 359 26.33 10.10 20.82
C GLY A 359 26.83 8.69 20.56
N VAL A 360 26.11 7.89 19.76
CA VAL A 360 26.55 6.58 19.28
C VAL A 360 27.78 6.73 18.37
N GLY A 361 27.74 7.65 17.41
CA GLY A 361 28.85 7.90 16.46
C GLY A 361 30.14 8.38 17.13
N LEU A 362 30.04 9.12 18.23
CA LEU A 362 31.18 9.55 19.04
C LEU A 362 31.65 8.49 20.06
N GLY A 363 30.99 7.32 20.11
CA GLY A 363 31.32 6.25 21.04
C GLY A 363 31.01 6.57 22.51
N MET A 364 30.14 7.55 22.79
CA MET A 364 29.75 7.89 24.17
C MET A 364 28.82 6.84 24.78
N ILE A 365 28.25 5.96 23.97
CA ILE A 365 27.33 4.87 24.39
C ILE A 365 28.08 3.52 24.30
N PRO A 366 28.46 2.91 25.43
CA PRO A 366 29.36 1.75 25.49
C PRO A 366 28.76 0.42 24.99
N GLU A 367 27.44 0.37 24.77
CA GLU A 367 26.71 -0.84 24.33
C GLU A 367 26.46 -0.87 22.81
N SER A 368 27.05 0.07 22.06
CA SER A 368 26.91 0.19 20.59
C SER A 368 27.37 -1.03 19.79
N GLN A 369 28.18 -1.91 20.40
CA GLN A 369 28.59 -3.19 19.83
C GLN A 369 27.43 -4.16 19.56
N ASN A 370 26.29 -4.01 20.23
CA ASN A 370 25.08 -4.81 19.99
C ASN A 370 24.12 -4.17 18.99
N ILE A 371 24.43 -2.96 18.51
CA ILE A 371 23.61 -2.26 17.53
C ILE A 371 24.08 -2.72 16.15
N MET A 372 23.26 -3.52 15.47
CA MET A 372 23.47 -3.87 14.08
C MET A 372 22.92 -2.76 13.18
N LEU A 373 23.70 -2.38 12.16
CA LEU A 373 23.25 -1.52 11.08
C LEU A 373 23.26 -2.35 9.80
N PHE A 374 22.07 -2.64 9.27
CA PHE A 374 21.89 -3.73 8.30
C PHE A 374 22.47 -5.03 8.87
N ASP A 375 23.39 -5.68 8.15
CA ASP A 375 24.03 -6.91 8.58
C ASP A 375 25.45 -6.72 9.13
N THR A 376 25.87 -5.46 9.36
CA THR A 376 27.18 -5.14 9.91
C THR A 376 27.05 -4.49 11.29
N PRO A 377 27.96 -4.77 12.24
CA PRO A 377 27.97 -4.06 13.50
C PRO A 377 28.14 -2.55 13.28
N ALA A 378 27.28 -1.73 13.88
CA ALA A 378 27.25 -0.29 13.64
C ALA A 378 28.60 0.38 13.90
N TYR A 379 29.38 -0.11 14.86
CA TYR A 379 30.70 0.45 15.15
C TYR A 379 31.69 0.30 13.99
N VAL A 380 31.61 -0.76 13.17
CA VAL A 380 32.50 -0.99 12.01
C VAL A 380 32.17 0.01 10.90
N MET A 381 30.88 0.25 10.66
CA MET A 381 30.39 1.28 9.73
C MET A 381 30.73 2.69 10.21
N LEU A 382 30.55 2.98 11.50
CA LEU A 382 30.87 4.28 12.08
C LEU A 382 32.37 4.57 12.06
N ASN A 383 33.22 3.55 12.27
CA ASN A 383 34.68 3.68 12.13
C ASN A 383 35.12 3.97 10.68
N ALA A 384 34.29 3.64 9.68
CA ALA A 384 34.56 4.01 8.29
C ALA A 384 34.45 5.51 8.04
N ILE A 385 33.67 6.20 8.87
CA ILE A 385 33.41 7.64 8.78
C ILE A 385 34.43 8.39 9.64
N PRO A 386 35.20 9.34 9.08
CA PRO A 386 36.10 10.16 9.88
C PRO A 386 35.35 10.92 10.97
N SER A 387 35.81 10.87 12.22
CA SER A 387 35.13 11.50 13.36
C SER A 387 34.89 13.00 13.19
N TRP A 388 35.80 13.71 12.50
CA TRP A 388 35.65 15.14 12.20
C TRP A 388 34.42 15.42 11.31
N SER A 389 34.00 14.47 10.47
CA SER A 389 32.89 14.63 9.53
C SER A 389 31.51 14.48 10.19
N LEU A 390 31.45 13.91 11.39
CA LEU A 390 30.23 13.78 12.18
C LEU A 390 29.63 15.15 12.51
N LEU A 391 30.46 16.16 12.80
CA LEU A 391 29.99 17.51 13.12
C LEU A 391 29.35 18.20 11.89
N PRO A 392 30.00 18.28 10.70
CA PRO A 392 29.35 18.78 9.49
C PRO A 392 28.05 18.06 9.14
N PHE A 393 28.03 16.72 9.24
CA PHE A 393 26.82 15.93 8.99
C PHE A 393 25.71 16.26 9.98
N PHE A 394 26.04 16.38 11.27
CA PHE A 394 25.11 16.80 12.29
C PHE A 394 24.59 18.21 12.03
N LEU A 395 25.43 19.17 11.66
CA LEU A 395 24.97 20.52 11.31
C LEU A 395 24.04 20.52 10.08
N ALA A 396 24.39 19.77 9.04
CA ALA A 396 23.58 19.65 7.82
C ALA A 396 22.19 19.06 8.09
N THR A 397 22.09 18.08 9.01
CA THR A 397 20.87 17.33 9.29
C THR A 397 20.06 17.90 10.47
N ALA A 398 20.70 18.49 11.49
CA ALA A 398 20.03 18.99 12.70
C ALA A 398 19.52 20.43 12.57
N ILE A 399 20.11 21.27 11.70
CA ILE A 399 19.66 22.65 11.52
C ILE A 399 18.25 22.74 10.91
N PRO A 400 17.88 21.97 9.87
CA PRO A 400 16.52 21.98 9.33
C PRO A 400 15.42 21.64 10.37
N PRO A 401 15.50 20.54 11.16
CA PRO A 401 14.51 20.24 12.19
C PRO A 401 14.54 21.25 13.34
N LEU A 402 15.71 21.82 13.68
CA LEU A 402 15.80 22.94 14.63
C LEU A 402 15.05 24.18 14.11
N ALA A 403 15.23 24.54 12.83
CA ALA A 403 14.51 25.65 12.21
C ALA A 403 13.00 25.38 12.16
N MET A 404 12.60 24.14 11.85
CA MET A 404 11.20 23.69 11.89
C MET A 404 10.60 23.80 13.30
N MET A 405 11.33 23.36 14.32
CA MET A 405 10.92 23.44 15.73
C MET A 405 10.77 24.90 16.18
N LEU A 406 11.73 25.77 15.85
CA LEU A 406 11.70 27.19 16.19
C LEU A 406 10.61 27.95 15.43
N ALA A 407 10.33 27.58 14.18
CA ALA A 407 9.20 28.10 13.41
C ALA A 407 7.86 27.68 14.03
N GLY A 408 7.73 26.40 14.43
CA GLY A 408 6.57 25.88 15.15
C GLY A 408 6.32 26.62 16.47
N LEU A 409 7.37 26.85 17.26
CA LEU A 409 7.28 27.62 18.50
C LEU A 409 6.96 29.10 18.25
N GLY A 410 7.52 29.69 17.19
CA GLY A 410 7.18 31.06 16.78
C GLY A 410 5.72 31.21 16.36
N LEU A 411 5.16 30.17 15.72
CA LEU A 411 3.76 30.08 15.34
C LEU A 411 2.83 30.00 16.57
N LEU A 412 3.26 29.28 17.63
CA LEU A 412 2.54 29.20 18.91
C LEU A 412 2.60 30.50 19.72
N LEU A 413 3.77 31.15 19.78
CA LEU A 413 3.98 32.38 20.54
C LEU A 413 3.53 33.65 19.80
N ARG A 414 3.00 33.51 18.57
CA ARG A 414 2.59 34.62 17.68
C ARG A 414 3.69 35.68 17.48
N ARG A 415 4.95 35.27 17.56
CA ARG A 415 6.13 36.12 17.36
C ARG A 415 7.26 35.31 16.75
N SER A 416 8.02 35.88 15.82
CA SER A 416 9.27 35.26 15.38
C SER A 416 10.26 35.28 16.54
N ILE A 417 10.65 34.11 17.01
CA ILE A 417 11.69 33.97 18.05
C ILE A 417 13.07 34.26 17.47
N LEU A 418 13.20 34.09 16.15
CA LEU A 418 14.41 34.31 15.38
C LEU A 418 14.49 35.74 14.86
N SER A 419 15.60 36.41 15.16
CA SER A 419 16.01 37.62 14.44
C SER A 419 16.47 37.28 13.03
N ARG A 420 16.49 38.28 12.15
CA ARG A 420 17.05 38.14 10.79
C ARG A 420 18.50 37.65 10.82
N THR A 421 19.29 38.09 11.80
CA THR A 421 20.66 37.64 12.01
C THR A 421 20.71 36.16 12.40
N ALA A 422 19.84 35.70 13.32
CA ALA A 422 19.79 34.30 13.74
C ALA A 422 19.41 33.35 12.59
N ASN A 423 18.47 33.75 11.73
CA ASN A 423 18.13 33.02 10.51
C ASN A 423 19.33 32.89 9.56
N LEU A 424 20.02 34.01 9.30
CA LEU A 424 21.21 34.02 8.43
C LEU A 424 22.36 33.19 9.01
N THR A 425 22.57 33.22 10.34
CA THR A 425 23.61 32.40 10.98
C THR A 425 23.29 30.91 10.89
N MET A 426 22.04 30.51 11.09
CA MET A 426 21.66 29.10 10.94
C MET A 426 21.78 28.63 9.48
N PHE A 427 21.36 29.46 8.52
CA PHE A 427 21.55 29.16 7.11
C PHE A 427 23.04 29.04 6.74
N GLY A 428 23.88 29.94 7.25
CA GLY A 428 25.33 29.86 7.06
C GLY A 428 25.96 28.60 7.67
N LEU A 429 25.56 28.23 8.89
CA LEU A 429 26.02 26.99 9.53
C LEU A 429 25.54 25.74 8.80
N TRP A 430 24.32 25.76 8.25
CA TRP A 430 23.79 24.67 7.44
C TRP A 430 24.57 24.49 6.14
N LEU A 431 24.87 25.59 5.44
CA LEU A 431 25.73 25.56 4.25
C LEU A 431 27.14 25.06 4.57
N LEU A 432 27.72 25.48 5.70
CA LEU A 432 29.02 24.97 6.16
C LEU A 432 28.95 23.46 6.43
N GLY A 433 27.88 22.99 7.06
CA GLY A 433 27.60 21.57 7.25
C GLY A 433 27.56 20.81 5.92
N LEU A 434 26.81 21.31 4.94
CA LEU A 434 26.70 20.70 3.61
C LEU A 434 28.05 20.63 2.88
N VAL A 435 28.84 21.69 2.91
CA VAL A 435 30.18 21.72 2.29
C VAL A 435 31.11 20.72 2.99
N GLY A 436 31.11 20.70 4.32
CA GLY A 436 31.94 19.77 5.11
C GLY A 436 31.52 18.31 4.89
N SER A 437 30.22 18.02 4.83
CA SER A 437 29.70 16.69 4.51
C SER A 437 30.05 16.25 3.09
N SER A 438 29.97 17.16 2.12
CA SER A 438 30.37 16.87 0.72
C SER A 438 31.85 16.50 0.62
N PHE A 439 32.71 17.23 1.34
CA PHE A 439 34.14 16.91 1.42
C PHE A 439 34.39 15.56 2.10
N ALA A 440 33.65 15.26 3.17
CA ALA A 440 33.74 13.97 3.86
C ALA A 440 33.33 12.80 2.96
N ILE A 441 32.23 12.95 2.21
CA ILE A 441 31.78 11.93 1.24
C ILE A 441 32.86 11.67 0.19
N ALA A 442 33.48 12.71 -0.36
CA ALA A 442 34.58 12.57 -1.31
C ALA A 442 35.79 11.84 -0.69
N GLN A 443 36.12 12.13 0.57
CA GLN A 443 37.21 11.45 1.28
C GLN A 443 36.87 9.98 1.57
N VAL A 444 35.66 9.69 2.03
CA VAL A 444 35.21 8.32 2.29
C VAL A 444 35.21 7.53 0.99
N SER A 445 34.72 8.11 -0.11
CA SER A 445 34.71 7.48 -1.44
C SER A 445 36.09 7.08 -1.91
N ARG A 446 37.14 7.86 -1.62
CA ARG A 446 38.53 7.50 -1.95
C ARG A 446 39.00 6.26 -1.21
N ASN A 447 38.46 5.94 -0.04
CA ASN A 447 38.83 4.72 0.67
C ASN A 447 38.27 3.44 0.01
N PHE A 448 37.48 3.58 -1.06
CA PHE A 448 36.88 2.48 -1.83
C PHE A 448 37.32 2.49 -3.30
N GLU A 449 38.46 3.11 -3.61
CA GLU A 449 38.92 3.31 -5.00
C GLU A 449 39.61 2.06 -5.56
N GLU A 450 40.45 1.42 -4.76
CA GLU A 450 41.23 0.24 -5.14
C GLU A 450 40.89 -0.94 -4.23
N GLU A 451 40.79 -2.13 -4.82
CA GLU A 451 40.64 -3.41 -4.11
C GLU A 451 41.97 -4.15 -4.14
N ALA A 452 42.36 -4.79 -3.04
CA ALA A 452 43.49 -5.70 -3.05
C ALA A 452 43.21 -6.98 -2.28
N GLN A 453 43.85 -8.05 -2.75
CA GLN A 453 43.70 -9.40 -2.21
C GLN A 453 45.03 -9.90 -1.66
N VAL A 454 44.98 -10.61 -0.54
CA VAL A 454 46.15 -11.20 0.12
C VAL A 454 45.87 -12.65 0.45
N VAL A 455 46.62 -13.54 -0.19
CA VAL A 455 46.51 -14.99 0.03
C VAL A 455 47.47 -15.43 1.12
N GLN A 456 46.95 -16.10 2.15
CA GLN A 456 47.72 -16.72 3.23
C GLN A 456 47.55 -18.24 3.20
N ASN A 457 48.65 -18.94 2.93
CA ASN A 457 48.64 -20.40 2.83
C ASN A 457 48.83 -21.04 4.21
N GLN A 458 47.99 -22.00 4.55
CA GLN A 458 48.08 -22.78 5.78
C GLN A 458 48.09 -24.27 5.46
N ASN A 459 49.17 -24.97 5.82
CA ASN A 459 49.36 -26.38 5.52
C ASN A 459 49.08 -27.25 6.76
N PHE A 460 48.42 -28.40 6.56
CA PHE A 460 48.07 -29.37 7.59
C PHE A 460 48.69 -30.75 7.28
N PRO A 461 49.99 -30.94 7.53
CA PRO A 461 50.72 -32.16 7.15
C PRO A 461 50.29 -33.41 7.94
N ALA A 462 49.83 -33.26 9.19
CA ALA A 462 49.37 -34.38 10.01
C ALA A 462 48.17 -35.13 9.40
N LEU A 463 47.34 -34.41 8.64
CA LEU A 463 46.17 -34.94 7.93
C LEU A 463 46.55 -35.72 6.65
N ALA A 464 47.83 -35.70 6.23
CA ALA A 464 48.29 -36.42 5.05
C ALA A 464 48.35 -37.94 5.25
N ALA A 465 48.49 -38.42 6.49
CA ALA A 465 48.65 -39.85 6.78
C ALA A 465 47.33 -40.64 6.94
N THR A 466 46.19 -39.96 7.13
CA THR A 466 44.91 -40.62 7.45
C THR A 466 44.11 -41.03 6.21
N PRO A 467 43.46 -42.20 6.18
CA PRO A 467 42.71 -42.65 5.00
C PRO A 467 41.40 -41.88 4.79
N SER A 468 40.84 -41.32 5.86
CA SER A 468 39.62 -40.51 5.85
C SER A 468 39.81 -39.18 6.57
N LEU A 469 39.14 -38.14 6.05
CA LEU A 469 39.15 -36.79 6.59
C LEU A 469 37.72 -36.34 6.89
N PHE A 470 37.54 -35.60 7.98
CA PHE A 470 36.29 -34.99 8.36
C PHE A 470 36.42 -33.47 8.29
N LEU A 471 35.59 -32.82 7.46
CA LEU A 471 35.53 -31.38 7.34
C LEU A 471 34.32 -30.89 8.14
N ASP A 472 34.58 -30.05 9.14
CA ASP A 472 33.55 -29.54 10.04
C ASP A 472 33.58 -28.02 10.08
N ALA A 473 32.45 -27.39 10.36
CA ALA A 473 32.36 -25.95 10.54
C ALA A 473 31.73 -25.60 11.88
N ARG A 474 32.36 -24.66 12.59
CA ARG A 474 31.85 -24.08 13.82
C ARG A 474 30.98 -22.88 13.48
N ARG A 475 29.73 -22.91 13.96
CA ARG A 475 28.84 -21.76 13.89
C ARG A 475 29.30 -20.65 14.82
N MET A 476 29.78 -19.54 14.25
CA MET A 476 30.00 -18.29 14.98
C MET A 476 28.64 -17.60 15.20
N ASP A 477 28.47 -16.93 16.33
CA ASP A 477 27.16 -16.35 16.72
C ASP A 477 26.70 -15.24 15.76
N ARG A 478 25.37 -15.11 15.63
CA ARG A 478 24.63 -14.66 14.44
C ARG A 478 24.87 -13.21 13.99
N SER A 479 25.47 -13.05 12.82
CA SER A 479 25.45 -11.83 12.00
C SER A 479 25.36 -12.23 10.53
N SER A 480 24.23 -11.95 9.87
CA SER A 480 23.81 -12.66 8.65
C SER A 480 24.65 -12.42 7.37
N SER A 481 25.63 -11.51 7.35
CA SER A 481 26.36 -11.10 6.13
C SER A 481 27.86 -11.39 6.07
N GLN A 482 28.44 -12.09 7.04
CA GLN A 482 29.90 -12.30 7.12
C GLN A 482 30.31 -13.73 6.76
N TRP A 483 29.57 -14.36 5.84
CA TRP A 483 29.82 -15.73 5.43
C TRP A 483 31.19 -15.83 4.75
N VAL A 484 31.78 -17.02 4.82
CA VAL A 484 33.08 -17.31 4.22
C VAL A 484 32.86 -18.27 3.07
N ASP A 485 33.16 -17.83 1.86
CA ASP A 485 33.03 -18.64 0.66
C ASP A 485 34.13 -19.72 0.64
N VAL A 486 33.75 -20.94 0.28
CA VAL A 486 34.66 -22.08 0.23
C VAL A 486 34.65 -22.69 -1.16
N GLU A 487 35.83 -22.76 -1.77
CA GLU A 487 36.06 -23.48 -3.02
C GLU A 487 36.99 -24.67 -2.77
N LEU A 488 36.70 -25.81 -3.41
CA LEU A 488 37.51 -27.02 -3.30
C LEU A 488 38.44 -27.17 -4.51
N ALA A 489 39.68 -27.57 -4.25
CA ALA A 489 40.68 -27.86 -5.29
C ALA A 489 41.37 -29.20 -5.05
N ALA A 490 41.66 -29.94 -6.12
CA ALA A 490 42.42 -31.17 -5.98
C ALA A 490 43.92 -30.96 -5.81
N ALA A 491 44.48 -31.67 -4.85
CA ALA A 491 45.91 -31.86 -4.66
C ALA A 491 46.35 -33.27 -5.07
N ASP A 492 47.65 -33.41 -5.34
CA ASP A 492 48.26 -34.69 -5.69
C ASP A 492 48.04 -35.75 -4.61
N SER A 493 47.98 -37.01 -5.03
CA SER A 493 47.80 -38.15 -4.14
C SER A 493 48.96 -38.26 -3.14
N GLY A 494 48.67 -38.01 -1.86
CA GLY A 494 49.67 -37.98 -0.78
C GLY A 494 50.14 -36.57 -0.38
N ALA A 495 49.68 -35.53 -1.07
CA ALA A 495 49.89 -34.15 -0.65
C ALA A 495 49.20 -33.86 0.70
N ALA A 496 49.81 -32.96 1.47
CA ALA A 496 49.18 -32.42 2.68
C ALA A 496 47.95 -31.57 2.31
N VAL A 497 46.92 -31.61 3.16
CA VAL A 497 45.80 -30.69 3.03
C VAL A 497 46.32 -29.26 3.20
N ARG A 498 46.01 -28.38 2.25
CA ARG A 498 46.39 -26.96 2.29
C ARG A 498 45.14 -26.10 2.17
N VAL A 499 45.05 -25.06 2.97
CA VAL A 499 43.99 -24.05 2.87
C VAL A 499 44.63 -22.73 2.54
N ASP A 500 44.32 -22.19 1.37
CA ASP A 500 44.72 -20.86 0.96
C ASP A 500 43.60 -19.89 1.36
N LYS A 501 43.88 -19.01 2.32
CA LYS A 501 42.93 -18.01 2.83
C LYS A 501 43.12 -16.71 2.06
N ASN A 502 42.16 -16.33 1.24
CA ASN A 502 42.20 -15.10 0.46
C ASN A 502 41.42 -14.00 1.18
N PHE A 503 42.14 -13.00 1.67
CA PHE A 503 41.56 -11.82 2.31
C PHE A 503 41.49 -10.67 1.32
N SER A 504 40.32 -10.07 1.13
CA SER A 504 40.14 -8.88 0.31
C SER A 504 39.64 -7.70 1.15
N ALA A 505 40.02 -6.50 0.73
CA ALA A 505 39.48 -5.25 1.24
C ALA A 505 39.74 -4.11 0.26
N ASN A 506 38.99 -3.03 0.40
CA ASN A 506 39.19 -1.79 -0.33
C ASN A 506 40.07 -0.78 0.40
N GLY A 507 40.72 0.09 -0.37
CA GLY A 507 41.55 1.19 0.12
C GLY A 507 41.79 2.28 -0.93
N PRO A 508 42.45 3.38 -0.54
CA PRO A 508 42.85 4.46 -1.46
C PRO A 508 44.04 4.10 -2.35
N THR A 509 44.80 3.07 -1.98
CA THR A 509 45.89 2.52 -2.79
C THR A 509 45.92 1.01 -2.59
N GLU A 510 46.44 0.28 -3.57
CA GLU A 510 46.58 -1.18 -3.48
C GLU A 510 47.35 -1.61 -2.22
N GLU A 511 48.45 -0.92 -1.87
CA GLU A 511 49.24 -1.23 -0.68
C GLU A 511 48.44 -1.00 0.62
N ASN A 512 47.64 0.07 0.69
CA ASN A 512 46.80 0.31 1.86
C ASN A 512 45.67 -0.74 1.95
N ALA A 513 45.05 -1.08 0.82
CA ALA A 513 44.02 -2.12 0.74
C ALA A 513 44.54 -3.47 1.25
N ARG A 514 45.76 -3.89 0.84
CA ARG A 514 46.42 -5.11 1.34
C ARG A 514 46.63 -5.09 2.85
N GLN A 515 47.10 -3.96 3.39
CA GLN A 515 47.31 -3.81 4.83
C GLN A 515 45.98 -3.89 5.60
N VAL A 516 44.92 -3.26 5.10
CA VAL A 516 43.58 -3.31 5.69
C VAL A 516 43.04 -4.75 5.67
N ALA A 517 43.13 -5.46 4.54
CA ALA A 517 42.65 -6.85 4.43
C ALA A 517 43.25 -7.75 5.52
N VAL A 518 44.57 -7.65 5.76
CA VAL A 518 45.27 -8.48 6.75
C VAL A 518 45.07 -8.01 8.20
N SER A 519 44.95 -6.70 8.42
CA SER A 519 44.90 -6.13 9.77
C SER A 519 43.48 -6.02 10.35
N SER A 520 42.45 -5.94 9.50
CA SER A 520 41.06 -5.72 9.93
C SER A 520 40.23 -7.00 10.08
N ILE A 521 40.64 -8.09 9.43
CA ILE A 521 39.90 -9.37 9.42
C ILE A 521 40.54 -10.38 10.37
N ALA A 522 39.71 -11.15 11.07
CA ALA A 522 40.10 -12.31 11.87
C ALA A 522 39.31 -13.54 11.41
N TYR A 523 40.04 -14.53 10.89
CA TYR A 523 39.51 -15.82 10.46
C TYR A 523 40.48 -16.95 10.86
N THR A 524 39.97 -18.07 11.37
CA THR A 524 40.81 -19.18 11.83
C THR A 524 40.35 -20.53 11.29
N VAL A 525 41.31 -21.31 10.80
CA VAL A 525 41.12 -22.74 10.49
C VAL A 525 41.96 -23.56 11.47
N ARG A 526 41.36 -24.55 12.13
CA ARG A 526 42.00 -25.34 13.19
C ARG A 526 41.92 -26.82 12.89
N GLN A 527 43.01 -27.54 13.15
CA GLN A 527 42.96 -28.99 13.22
C GLN A 527 42.48 -29.39 14.62
N SER A 528 41.32 -30.05 14.71
CA SER A 528 40.73 -30.47 16.01
C SER A 528 41.34 -31.78 16.52
N ASN A 529 41.60 -32.73 15.61
CA ASN A 529 42.23 -34.02 15.89
C ASN A 529 42.99 -34.51 14.63
N ASP A 530 43.48 -35.75 14.62
CA ASP A 530 44.27 -36.30 13.50
C ASP A 530 43.47 -36.53 12.20
N THR A 531 42.15 -36.34 12.23
CA THR A 531 41.23 -36.59 11.10
C THR A 531 40.35 -35.39 10.75
N THR A 532 40.17 -34.44 11.66
CA THR A 532 39.16 -33.38 11.57
C THR A 532 39.78 -32.01 11.37
N LEU A 533 39.34 -31.32 10.32
CA LEU A 533 39.63 -29.92 10.06
C LEU A 533 38.39 -29.08 10.34
N LEU A 534 38.52 -28.11 11.25
CA LEU A 534 37.45 -27.25 11.71
C LEU A 534 37.61 -25.84 11.12
N PHE A 535 36.57 -25.40 10.42
CA PHE A 535 36.42 -24.08 9.82
C PHE A 535 35.51 -23.21 10.69
N ASP A 536 35.69 -21.90 10.64
CA ASP A 536 34.67 -20.96 11.13
C ASP A 536 33.74 -20.63 9.95
N ASP A 537 32.43 -20.60 10.15
CA ASP A 537 31.47 -20.32 9.06
C ASP A 537 31.40 -18.83 8.70
N HIS A 538 31.80 -17.96 9.63
CA HIS A 538 31.89 -16.51 9.45
C HIS A 538 33.28 -15.99 9.84
N PHE A 539 33.71 -14.89 9.22
CA PHE A 539 34.84 -14.12 9.70
C PHE A 539 34.38 -13.04 10.69
N THR A 540 35.33 -12.49 11.45
CA THR A 540 35.04 -11.40 12.41
C THR A 540 35.95 -10.20 12.17
N TYR A 541 35.44 -9.01 12.49
CA TYR A 541 36.24 -7.78 12.46
C TYR A 541 37.11 -7.66 13.70
N ARG A 542 38.37 -7.24 13.52
CA ARG A 542 39.24 -6.90 14.65
C ARG A 542 38.77 -5.58 15.31
N PRO A 543 39.02 -5.39 16.61
CA PRO A 543 38.68 -4.15 17.28
C PRO A 543 39.28 -2.92 16.57
N GLY A 544 38.46 -1.91 16.33
CA GLY A 544 38.87 -0.70 15.60
C GLY A 544 38.91 -0.84 14.08
N ALA A 545 38.50 -1.98 13.52
CA ALA A 545 38.32 -2.11 12.08
C ALA A 545 37.27 -1.11 11.57
N ALA A 546 37.57 -0.51 10.42
CA ALA A 546 36.67 0.33 9.66
C ALA A 546 36.10 -0.48 8.50
N PHE A 547 34.82 -0.29 8.17
CA PHE A 547 34.22 -0.94 7.02
C PHE A 547 34.91 -0.54 5.71
N ARG A 548 35.36 -1.52 4.95
CA ARG A 548 36.13 -1.39 3.69
C ARG A 548 35.78 -2.50 2.71
N ASP A 549 34.54 -3.00 2.75
CA ASP A 549 34.08 -4.12 1.89
C ASP A 549 34.99 -5.35 2.04
N GLN A 550 35.23 -5.72 3.30
CA GLN A 550 36.09 -6.85 3.63
C GLN A 550 35.40 -8.17 3.32
N ASP A 551 36.16 -9.08 2.73
CA ASP A 551 35.68 -10.41 2.40
C ASP A 551 36.78 -11.48 2.56
N VAL A 552 36.35 -12.72 2.75
CA VAL A 552 37.21 -13.90 2.96
C VAL A 552 36.71 -15.05 2.10
N SER A 553 37.55 -15.49 1.17
CA SER A 553 37.35 -16.73 0.42
C SER A 553 38.43 -17.75 0.77
N LEU A 554 38.05 -19.03 0.79
CA LEU A 554 38.94 -20.15 1.08
C LEU A 554 39.08 -21.05 -0.13
N LEU A 555 40.32 -21.37 -0.51
CA LEU A 555 40.60 -22.43 -1.46
C LEU A 555 41.20 -23.62 -0.72
N VAL A 556 40.43 -24.69 -0.59
CA VAL A 556 40.79 -25.89 0.17
C VAL A 556 41.33 -26.96 -0.77
N HIS A 557 42.64 -27.18 -0.71
CA HIS A 557 43.35 -28.19 -1.48
C HIS A 557 43.27 -29.55 -0.78
N LEU A 558 42.49 -30.47 -1.35
CA LEU A 558 42.21 -31.80 -0.84
C LEU A 558 42.86 -32.89 -1.71
N PRO A 559 43.53 -33.91 -1.13
CA PRO A 559 44.21 -34.97 -1.89
C PRO A 559 43.24 -35.98 -2.51
N ARG A 560 43.41 -36.31 -3.79
CA ARG A 560 42.47 -37.15 -4.58
C ARG A 560 42.23 -38.58 -4.05
N ASN A 561 43.23 -39.19 -3.43
CA ASN A 561 43.16 -40.59 -2.99
C ASN A 561 42.52 -40.80 -1.60
N LYS A 562 41.78 -39.81 -1.08
CA LYS A 562 41.15 -39.89 0.26
C LYS A 562 39.63 -39.87 0.20
N THR A 563 39.03 -40.44 1.24
CA THR A 563 37.59 -40.35 1.46
C THR A 563 37.30 -39.21 2.44
N PHE A 564 36.35 -38.35 2.11
CA PHE A 564 35.96 -37.20 2.91
C PHE A 564 34.56 -37.42 3.49
N ARG A 565 34.38 -36.96 4.72
CA ARG A 565 33.06 -36.77 5.33
C ARG A 565 32.93 -35.29 5.67
N ILE A 566 31.74 -34.74 5.49
CA ILE A 566 31.46 -33.34 5.78
C ILE A 566 30.40 -33.27 6.88
N SER A 567 30.45 -32.26 7.74
CA SER A 567 29.37 -31.99 8.68
C SER A 567 28.25 -31.19 8.01
N GLN A 568 27.09 -31.12 8.67
CA GLN A 568 25.96 -30.32 8.16
C GLN A 568 26.30 -28.83 8.06
N SER A 569 27.10 -28.32 9.00
CA SER A 569 27.53 -26.92 9.00
C SER A 569 28.57 -26.63 7.93
N PHE A 570 29.46 -27.58 7.62
CA PHE A 570 30.40 -27.41 6.51
C PHE A 570 29.69 -27.56 5.15
N ALA A 571 28.73 -28.48 5.04
CA ALA A 571 27.92 -28.64 3.82
C ALA A 571 27.13 -27.36 3.46
N SER A 572 26.70 -26.57 4.45
CA SER A 572 26.05 -25.27 4.20
C SER A 572 26.99 -24.15 3.72
N MET A 573 28.31 -24.37 3.77
CA MET A 573 29.32 -23.43 3.24
C MET A 573 29.75 -23.76 1.81
N LEU A 574 29.33 -24.92 1.29
CA LEU A 574 29.54 -25.30 -0.10
C LEU A 574 28.33 -24.84 -0.92
N ASP A 575 28.47 -24.82 -2.25
CA ASP A 575 27.40 -24.61 -3.22
C ASP A 575 27.07 -25.93 -3.96
N ASP A 576 26.06 -25.94 -4.83
CA ASP A 576 25.68 -27.17 -5.55
C ASP A 576 26.73 -27.55 -6.59
N ASP A 577 27.45 -26.58 -7.14
CA ASP A 577 28.50 -26.75 -8.14
C ASP A 577 29.78 -27.41 -7.61
N ASP A 578 30.00 -27.38 -6.29
CA ASP A 578 31.04 -28.14 -5.58
C ASP A 578 30.83 -29.66 -5.67
N PHE A 579 29.61 -30.12 -5.98
CA PHE A 579 29.28 -31.54 -6.13
C PHE A 579 29.32 -31.95 -7.61
N LEU A 580 29.71 -33.20 -7.85
CA LEU A 580 29.76 -33.75 -9.21
C LEU A 580 28.36 -33.67 -9.85
N ASN A 581 28.29 -33.22 -11.11
CA ASN A 581 27.04 -32.94 -11.84
C ASN A 581 26.15 -31.84 -11.26
N GLU A 582 26.67 -31.00 -10.36
CA GLU A 582 25.90 -29.92 -9.71
C GLU A 582 24.72 -30.47 -8.87
N GLN A 583 24.87 -31.68 -8.35
CA GLN A 583 23.85 -32.39 -7.56
C GLN A 583 24.34 -32.60 -6.14
N ARG A 584 23.94 -31.69 -5.24
CA ARG A 584 24.13 -31.87 -3.81
C ARG A 584 23.21 -32.98 -3.29
N PRO A 585 23.74 -34.01 -2.61
CA PRO A 585 22.90 -35.00 -1.98
C PRO A 585 22.08 -34.42 -0.83
N ILE A 586 20.84 -34.88 -0.69
CA ILE A 586 20.01 -34.59 0.47
C ILE A 586 20.70 -35.16 1.72
N ASP A 587 20.72 -34.40 2.81
CA ASP A 587 21.51 -34.73 4.01
C ASP A 587 22.98 -35.04 3.70
N ALA A 588 23.64 -34.13 2.97
CA ALA A 588 25.02 -34.28 2.52
C ALA A 588 26.00 -34.80 3.61
N TYR A 589 25.75 -34.50 4.88
CA TYR A 589 26.53 -34.97 6.03
C TYR A 589 26.49 -36.50 6.32
N LYS A 590 25.49 -37.22 5.79
CA LYS A 590 25.34 -38.68 5.97
C LYS A 590 26.23 -39.48 5.01
N HIS A 591 26.69 -38.85 3.94
CA HIS A 591 27.39 -39.53 2.85
C HIS A 591 28.92 -39.39 2.94
N ALA A 592 29.61 -40.23 2.18
CA ALA A 592 31.06 -40.23 2.05
C ALA A 592 31.44 -39.80 0.63
N TYR A 593 32.45 -38.95 0.51
CA TYR A 593 32.82 -38.31 -0.74
C TYR A 593 34.25 -38.66 -1.14
N ARG A 594 34.52 -38.59 -2.44
CA ARG A 594 35.87 -38.57 -3.00
C ARG A 594 35.99 -37.37 -3.92
N LEU A 595 37.18 -36.81 -4.03
CA LEU A 595 37.40 -35.69 -4.92
C LEU A 595 37.71 -36.18 -6.35
N THR A 596 36.85 -35.82 -7.30
CA THR A 596 36.97 -36.15 -8.73
C THR A 596 37.02 -34.85 -9.53
N GLY A 597 38.16 -34.57 -10.17
CA GLY A 597 38.45 -33.22 -10.65
C GLY A 597 38.62 -32.28 -9.46
N ASN A 598 37.85 -31.19 -9.41
CA ASN A 598 37.76 -30.30 -8.24
C ASN A 598 36.42 -30.46 -7.47
N LYS A 599 35.61 -31.44 -7.85
CA LYS A 599 34.26 -31.63 -7.30
C LYS A 599 34.18 -32.84 -6.38
N LEU A 600 33.21 -32.83 -5.46
CA LEU A 600 32.91 -33.94 -4.58
C LEU A 600 31.99 -34.95 -5.28
N GLU A 601 32.52 -36.14 -5.51
CA GLU A 601 31.76 -37.32 -5.95
C GLU A 601 31.26 -38.07 -4.72
N CYS A 602 29.95 -38.26 -4.61
CA CYS A 602 29.36 -39.07 -3.57
C CYS A 602 29.57 -40.57 -3.83
N LEU A 603 30.15 -41.30 -2.88
CA LEU A 603 30.46 -42.73 -3.01
C LEU A 603 29.31 -43.66 -2.61
N ASN A 604 28.35 -43.16 -1.82
CA ASN A 604 27.27 -43.96 -1.24
C ASN A 604 25.91 -43.26 -1.33
N CYS A 605 25.69 -42.47 -2.37
CA CYS A 605 24.39 -41.87 -2.68
C CYS A 605 23.60 -42.78 -3.62
N THR A 606 22.30 -42.86 -3.39
CA THR A 606 21.34 -43.46 -4.32
C THR A 606 20.75 -42.38 -5.23
N SER A 607 20.05 -42.76 -6.31
CA SER A 607 19.38 -41.80 -7.19
C SER A 607 18.34 -40.95 -6.46
N ALA A 608 17.69 -41.50 -5.41
CA ALA A 608 16.74 -40.78 -4.56
C ALA A 608 17.42 -39.76 -3.61
N ASP A 609 18.71 -39.95 -3.31
CA ASP A 609 19.48 -38.99 -2.50
C ASP A 609 19.96 -37.80 -3.34
N LEU A 610 19.98 -37.94 -4.68
CA LEU A 610 20.47 -36.95 -5.66
C LEU A 610 19.32 -36.22 -6.39
N GLU A 611 18.07 -36.41 -5.98
CA GLU A 611 16.93 -35.68 -6.52
C GLU A 611 17.03 -34.18 -6.20
N ASP A 612 16.62 -33.37 -7.18
CA ASP A 612 16.80 -31.92 -7.22
C ASP A 612 16.36 -31.27 -5.90
N SER A 613 17.29 -30.64 -5.18
CA SER A 613 17.11 -30.12 -3.82
C SER A 613 16.06 -29.00 -3.69
N PHE A 614 15.38 -28.64 -4.79
CA PHE A 614 14.19 -27.78 -4.79
C PHE A 614 12.87 -28.53 -4.51
N SER A 615 12.82 -29.86 -4.57
CA SER A 615 11.58 -30.63 -4.35
C SER A 615 11.28 -30.95 -2.88
N ARG A 616 12.27 -30.87 -1.98
CA ARG A 616 12.17 -31.47 -0.64
C ARG A 616 12.01 -30.51 0.55
N PHE A 617 11.83 -29.20 0.32
CA PHE A 617 11.44 -28.30 1.43
C PHE A 617 10.02 -28.54 1.95
N ASP A 618 9.24 -29.44 1.32
CA ASP A 618 7.85 -29.71 1.66
C ASP A 618 7.56 -31.13 2.19
N ASP A 619 8.57 -32.02 2.30
CA ASP A 619 8.35 -33.44 2.65
C ASP A 619 8.88 -33.83 4.06
N GLU A 620 8.58 -33.01 5.07
CA GLU A 620 8.49 -33.51 6.46
C GLU A 620 7.09 -33.28 7.02
N GLU A 621 6.08 -33.86 6.35
CA GLU A 621 4.91 -34.49 7.00
C GLU A 621 4.13 -35.27 5.92
N ASP A 622 3.91 -36.56 6.17
CA ASP A 622 3.10 -37.52 5.38
C ASP A 622 3.72 -37.93 4.02
N SER A 623 3.90 -39.20 3.65
CA SER A 623 3.31 -40.45 4.13
C SER A 623 3.95 -41.63 3.39
N GLU A 624 3.82 -42.82 3.98
CA GLU A 624 3.85 -44.08 3.25
C GLU A 624 2.92 -44.00 2.02
N THR A 625 3.41 -44.31 0.82
CA THR A 625 2.99 -45.50 0.05
C THR A 625 3.68 -45.55 -1.31
N THR A 626 4.03 -46.77 -1.66
CA THR A 626 4.62 -47.26 -2.89
C THR A 626 3.64 -47.11 -4.06
N ASP A 627 4.13 -46.81 -5.27
CA ASP A 627 3.87 -47.68 -6.42
C ASP A 627 4.82 -47.36 -7.59
N ASN A 628 5.35 -48.45 -8.17
CA ASN A 628 6.23 -48.48 -9.34
C ASN A 628 5.41 -48.32 -10.63
N ASP A 629 5.98 -47.69 -11.67
CA ASP A 629 6.30 -48.32 -12.97
C ASP A 629 6.38 -47.27 -14.09
N SER A 630 7.56 -47.15 -14.72
CA SER A 630 7.73 -46.98 -16.18
C SER A 630 9.22 -46.91 -16.48
N THR A 631 9.64 -47.72 -17.44
CA THR A 631 11.04 -47.92 -17.85
C THR A 631 11.34 -47.06 -19.07
N ASP A 632 12.01 -45.93 -18.88
CA ASP A 632 12.53 -45.13 -19.99
C ASP A 632 13.94 -45.60 -20.37
N THR A 633 14.20 -45.79 -21.67
CA THR A 633 15.47 -46.32 -22.20
C THR A 633 16.23 -45.18 -22.89
N THR A 634 17.25 -44.65 -22.24
CA THR A 634 18.10 -43.57 -22.80
C THR A 634 19.30 -44.15 -23.56
N VAL A 635 19.58 -43.64 -24.77
CA VAL A 635 20.79 -43.95 -25.55
C VAL A 635 21.69 -42.72 -25.62
N ASP A 636 22.81 -42.73 -24.92
CA ASP A 636 23.83 -41.67 -24.97
C ASP A 636 24.83 -41.89 -26.11
N ILE A 637 24.95 -40.91 -27.02
CA ILE A 637 26.03 -40.86 -28.02
C ILE A 637 27.00 -39.76 -27.60
N ASN A 638 28.10 -40.15 -26.95
CA ASN A 638 29.18 -39.26 -26.57
C ASN A 638 30.10 -38.99 -27.78
N SER A 639 30.04 -37.77 -28.33
CA SER A 639 31.00 -37.30 -29.34
C SER A 639 31.88 -36.19 -28.77
N GLY A 640 32.74 -36.52 -27.79
CA GLY A 640 34.01 -35.83 -27.49
C GLY A 640 34.05 -34.32 -27.16
N ASP A 641 32.96 -33.58 -27.37
CA ASP A 641 32.78 -32.17 -27.05
C ASP A 641 31.67 -32.09 -25.99
N GLU A 642 31.93 -31.41 -24.87
CA GLU A 642 31.11 -31.41 -23.65
C GLU A 642 29.71 -30.75 -23.78
N ASN A 643 29.22 -30.44 -24.99
CA ASN A 643 28.00 -29.64 -25.18
C ASN A 643 26.94 -30.28 -26.11
N PHE A 644 26.93 -31.61 -26.27
CA PHE A 644 25.95 -32.26 -27.15
C PHE A 644 25.33 -33.48 -26.50
N ARG A 645 24.07 -33.36 -26.02
CA ARG A 645 23.23 -34.50 -25.63
C ARG A 645 21.96 -34.48 -26.47
N ILE A 646 21.62 -35.60 -27.09
CA ILE A 646 20.33 -35.81 -27.77
C ILE A 646 19.52 -36.73 -26.85
N ARG A 647 18.35 -36.28 -26.39
CA ARG A 647 17.34 -37.17 -25.79
C ARG A 647 16.33 -37.54 -26.88
N VAL A 648 16.01 -38.82 -26.99
CA VAL A 648 14.93 -39.29 -27.87
C VAL A 648 13.93 -39.97 -26.97
N ASN A 649 12.79 -39.31 -26.72
CA ASN A 649 11.67 -39.94 -26.03
C ASN A 649 10.92 -40.79 -27.05
N THR A 650 10.82 -42.08 -26.80
CA THR A 650 9.91 -42.98 -27.54
C THR A 650 8.81 -43.43 -26.58
N ASP A 651 7.90 -42.51 -26.27
CA ASP A 651 6.60 -42.87 -25.71
C ASP A 651 5.57 -42.82 -26.84
N ASP A 652 4.90 -43.95 -27.05
CA ASP A 652 3.79 -44.11 -28.00
C ASP A 652 2.55 -43.36 -27.47
N ASP A 653 2.30 -42.15 -27.99
CA ASP A 653 0.97 -41.54 -27.92
C ASP A 653 0.06 -42.15 -29.02
N GLU A 654 -1.23 -42.35 -28.71
CA GLU A 654 -2.27 -42.98 -29.55
C GLU A 654 -2.48 -42.36 -30.96
N ASP A 655 -1.77 -41.27 -31.30
CA ASP A 655 -1.81 -40.61 -32.62
C ASP A 655 -0.58 -40.88 -33.52
N GLY A 656 0.33 -41.80 -33.12
CA GLY A 656 1.34 -42.37 -34.02
C GLY A 656 2.41 -41.40 -34.52
N ASN A 657 2.69 -40.31 -33.80
CA ASN A 657 3.70 -39.33 -34.18
C ASN A 657 4.84 -39.31 -33.15
N VAL A 658 6.03 -39.76 -33.55
CA VAL A 658 7.23 -39.76 -32.71
C VAL A 658 7.77 -38.32 -32.62
N GLY A 659 7.64 -37.69 -31.45
CA GLY A 659 8.23 -36.39 -31.16
C GLY A 659 9.69 -36.53 -30.76
N VAL A 660 10.62 -36.02 -31.58
CA VAL A 660 12.03 -35.90 -31.21
C VAL A 660 12.25 -34.51 -30.63
N ASP A 661 12.53 -34.41 -29.32
CA ASP A 661 12.89 -33.15 -28.66
C ASP A 661 14.41 -33.09 -28.46
N ILE A 662 15.06 -32.11 -29.11
CA ILE A 662 16.52 -31.94 -29.03
C ILE A 662 16.79 -30.81 -28.03
N ASP A 663 17.19 -31.17 -26.82
CA ASP A 663 17.53 -30.21 -25.76
C ASP A 663 19.03 -29.86 -25.82
N ILE A 664 19.35 -28.62 -26.18
CA ILE A 664 20.71 -28.08 -26.19
C ILE A 664 20.87 -27.20 -24.95
N ASP A 665 21.80 -27.57 -24.07
CA ASP A 665 22.03 -26.98 -22.75
C ASP A 665 22.31 -25.46 -22.81
N ASP A 666 21.37 -24.62 -22.37
CA ASP A 666 21.56 -23.17 -22.44
C ASP A 666 20.64 -22.34 -21.50
N LYS A 667 20.96 -22.27 -20.19
CA LYS A 667 20.58 -21.27 -19.13
C LYS A 667 19.17 -20.63 -19.06
N GLY A 668 18.21 -20.98 -19.91
CA GLY A 668 16.81 -20.56 -19.82
C GLY A 668 16.01 -21.42 -18.84
N PHE A 669 14.81 -20.98 -18.45
CA PHE A 669 13.86 -21.86 -17.78
C PHE A 669 13.14 -22.75 -18.81
N SER A 670 12.82 -23.99 -18.42
CA SER A 670 12.10 -24.91 -19.30
C SER A 670 10.74 -24.34 -19.71
N SER A 671 10.42 -24.43 -21.00
CA SER A 671 9.11 -24.04 -21.56
C SER A 671 8.10 -25.19 -21.58
N ASP A 672 8.48 -26.37 -21.08
CA ASP A 672 7.61 -27.53 -20.94
C ASP A 672 6.55 -27.27 -19.86
N PRO A 673 5.24 -27.24 -20.22
CA PRO A 673 4.17 -27.08 -19.25
C PRO A 673 4.18 -28.14 -18.14
N GLY A 674 4.64 -29.38 -18.42
CA GLY A 674 4.62 -30.51 -17.48
C GLY A 674 5.32 -30.22 -16.15
N ARG A 675 6.37 -29.40 -16.18
CA ARG A 675 7.18 -29.03 -15.00
C ARG A 675 6.54 -28.02 -14.05
N TYR A 676 5.43 -27.40 -14.43
CA TYR A 676 4.81 -26.29 -13.69
C TYR A 676 3.54 -26.69 -12.94
N GLY A 677 3.08 -27.93 -13.11
CA GLY A 677 1.83 -28.45 -12.55
C GLY A 677 0.98 -29.10 -13.63
N SER A 678 -0.08 -29.79 -13.22
CA SER A 678 -0.98 -30.52 -14.12
C SER A 678 -2.07 -29.64 -14.75
N ALA A 679 -2.38 -28.48 -14.17
CA ALA A 679 -3.47 -27.64 -14.65
C ALA A 679 -3.04 -26.76 -15.84
N ARG A 680 -3.99 -26.52 -16.75
CA ARG A 680 -3.81 -25.72 -17.97
C ARG A 680 -4.98 -24.77 -18.16
N ARG A 681 -4.69 -23.53 -18.55
CA ARG A 681 -5.70 -22.56 -18.97
C ARG A 681 -5.28 -21.87 -20.26
N THR A 682 -6.19 -21.79 -21.21
CA THR A 682 -5.97 -21.11 -22.49
C THR A 682 -6.82 -19.85 -22.54
N PHE A 683 -6.23 -18.76 -23.03
CA PHE A 683 -6.88 -17.46 -23.16
C PHE A 683 -6.98 -17.09 -24.64
N ASN A 684 -8.21 -16.91 -25.14
CA ASN A 684 -8.47 -16.52 -26.52
C ASN A 684 -8.40 -14.99 -26.68
N LEU A 685 -7.19 -14.44 -26.57
CA LEU A 685 -6.91 -13.00 -26.64
C LEU A 685 -6.20 -12.66 -27.97
N LYS A 686 -6.49 -11.50 -28.55
CA LYS A 686 -5.95 -11.07 -29.87
C LYS A 686 -5.71 -9.56 -29.90
N GLY A 687 -4.84 -9.11 -30.80
CA GLY A 687 -4.68 -7.69 -31.13
C GLY A 687 -3.74 -6.89 -30.21
N PHE A 688 -3.02 -7.56 -29.32
CA PHE A 688 -2.01 -6.93 -28.46
C PHE A 688 -0.62 -6.95 -29.11
N ARG A 689 0.18 -5.93 -28.83
CA ARG A 689 1.59 -5.76 -29.26
C ARG A 689 2.54 -5.55 -28.09
N THR A 690 1.99 -5.23 -26.92
CA THR A 690 2.72 -5.01 -25.66
C THR A 690 2.33 -6.08 -24.66
N ILE A 691 3.29 -6.51 -23.83
CA ILE A 691 3.04 -7.46 -22.73
C ILE A 691 3.52 -6.83 -21.42
N GLU A 692 2.64 -6.70 -20.44
CA GLU A 692 2.99 -6.37 -19.05
C GLU A 692 2.77 -7.59 -18.16
N ALA A 693 3.84 -8.05 -17.51
CA ALA A 693 3.81 -9.15 -16.54
C ALA A 693 4.28 -8.68 -15.16
N GLY A 694 3.34 -8.63 -14.21
CA GLY A 694 3.59 -8.24 -12.83
C GLY A 694 3.25 -9.37 -11.85
N GLY A 695 4.24 -9.88 -11.13
CA GLY A 695 4.09 -10.98 -10.18
C GLY A 695 5.22 -12.01 -10.26
N ILE A 696 5.01 -13.22 -9.73
CA ILE A 696 5.98 -14.32 -9.75
C ILE A 696 5.68 -15.27 -10.92
N TYR A 697 5.88 -14.78 -12.14
CA TYR A 697 5.55 -15.52 -13.36
C TYR A 697 6.79 -15.81 -14.21
N ARG A 698 6.76 -16.95 -14.91
CA ARG A 698 7.71 -17.29 -15.97
C ARG A 698 7.05 -17.10 -17.33
N VAL A 699 7.44 -16.08 -18.07
CA VAL A 699 6.79 -15.67 -19.32
C VAL A 699 7.64 -16.09 -20.51
N TYR A 700 7.16 -17.04 -21.30
CA TYR A 700 7.80 -17.48 -22.54
C TYR A 700 7.07 -16.87 -23.73
N VAL A 701 7.74 -15.98 -24.47
CA VAL A 701 7.17 -15.25 -25.61
C VAL A 701 7.85 -15.69 -26.90
N ARG A 702 7.09 -16.11 -27.89
CA ARG A 702 7.62 -16.50 -29.21
C ARG A 702 6.86 -15.85 -30.36
N GLN A 703 7.58 -15.56 -31.45
CA GLN A 703 6.94 -15.09 -32.68
C GLN A 703 6.13 -16.21 -33.36
N GLY A 704 4.91 -15.91 -33.80
CA GLY A 704 4.09 -16.83 -34.61
C GLY A 704 2.92 -16.12 -35.30
N PRO A 705 2.36 -16.67 -36.40
CA PRO A 705 1.34 -16.00 -37.20
C PRO A 705 -0.01 -15.83 -36.48
N GLU A 706 -0.24 -16.60 -35.41
CA GLU A 706 -1.47 -16.58 -34.63
C GLU A 706 -1.20 -16.18 -33.18
N PHE A 707 -2.18 -15.49 -32.57
CA PHE A 707 -2.19 -15.20 -31.15
C PHE A 707 -2.60 -16.43 -30.35
N LYS A 708 -1.74 -16.86 -29.42
CA LYS A 708 -2.03 -17.96 -28.50
C LYS A 708 -1.47 -17.62 -27.11
N VAL A 709 -2.32 -17.67 -26.08
CA VAL A 709 -1.90 -17.42 -24.69
C VAL A 709 -2.32 -18.60 -23.84
N GLU A 710 -1.35 -19.26 -23.21
CA GLU A 710 -1.55 -20.45 -22.38
C GLU A 710 -0.86 -20.27 -21.03
N ALA A 711 -1.50 -20.68 -19.95
CA ALA A 711 -0.93 -20.72 -18.61
C ALA A 711 -0.91 -22.16 -18.08
N ALA A 712 0.18 -22.51 -17.43
CA ALA A 712 0.48 -23.82 -16.86
C ALA A 712 0.95 -23.64 -15.42
N GLY A 713 0.31 -24.32 -14.48
CA GLY A 713 0.50 -24.11 -13.04
C GLY A 713 -0.27 -25.13 -12.22
N GLU A 714 -0.27 -24.98 -10.89
CA GLU A 714 -1.26 -25.64 -10.04
C GLU A 714 -2.62 -24.94 -10.16
N GLU A 715 -3.72 -25.68 -9.92
CA GLU A 715 -5.07 -25.13 -10.08
C GLU A 715 -5.33 -23.93 -9.15
N ARG A 716 -4.70 -23.91 -7.95
CA ARG A 716 -4.77 -22.77 -7.03
C ARG A 716 -4.12 -21.51 -7.61
N ASP A 717 -2.92 -21.63 -8.14
CA ASP A 717 -2.15 -20.49 -8.65
C ASP A 717 -2.80 -19.94 -9.93
N LEU A 718 -3.38 -20.83 -10.76
CA LEU A 718 -4.14 -20.42 -11.93
C LEU A 718 -5.45 -19.71 -11.57
N ARG A 719 -6.09 -19.98 -10.42
CA ARG A 719 -7.30 -19.24 -9.98
C ARG A 719 -7.01 -17.78 -9.65
N ASP A 720 -5.81 -17.49 -9.17
CA ASP A 720 -5.37 -16.15 -8.79
C ASP A 720 -4.70 -15.40 -9.95
N LEU A 721 -4.29 -16.12 -11.00
CA LEU A 721 -3.85 -15.51 -12.26
C LEU A 721 -4.99 -14.77 -12.99
N ARG A 722 -4.76 -13.50 -13.31
CA ARG A 722 -5.60 -12.67 -14.17
C ARG A 722 -4.84 -12.28 -15.44
N VAL A 723 -5.32 -12.78 -16.58
CA VAL A 723 -4.81 -12.44 -17.92
C VAL A 723 -5.91 -11.77 -18.73
N GLU A 724 -5.73 -10.49 -19.05
CA GLU A 724 -6.69 -9.68 -19.80
C GLU A 724 -5.95 -8.79 -20.80
N THR A 725 -6.65 -8.30 -21.82
CA THR A 725 -6.13 -7.28 -22.73
C THR A 725 -6.73 -5.92 -22.41
N ASP A 726 -5.90 -4.89 -22.33
CA ASP A 726 -6.32 -3.48 -22.25
C ASP A 726 -5.76 -2.74 -23.47
N GLY A 727 -6.62 -2.41 -24.43
CA GLY A 727 -6.18 -1.85 -25.71
C GLY A 727 -5.25 -2.79 -26.49
N ASP A 728 -4.01 -2.37 -26.71
CA ASP A 728 -2.95 -3.13 -27.37
C ASP A 728 -1.98 -3.81 -26.39
N GLU A 729 -2.28 -3.80 -25.09
CA GLU A 729 -1.46 -4.38 -24.03
C GLU A 729 -2.10 -5.66 -23.47
N LEU A 730 -1.28 -6.72 -23.32
CA LEU A 730 -1.62 -7.94 -22.59
C LEU A 730 -1.17 -7.80 -21.13
N LEU A 731 -2.14 -7.71 -20.22
CA LEU A 731 -1.93 -7.57 -18.78
C LEU A 731 -1.96 -8.94 -18.10
N ILE A 732 -0.83 -9.33 -17.50
CA ILE A 732 -0.65 -10.52 -16.68
C ILE A 732 -0.38 -10.08 -15.24
N ARG A 733 -1.32 -10.35 -14.33
CA ARG A 733 -1.22 -9.95 -12.92
C ARG A 733 -2.03 -10.83 -11.98
N ASP A 734 -1.82 -10.69 -10.69
CA ASP A 734 -2.65 -11.33 -9.66
C ASP A 734 -4.05 -10.68 -9.60
N ARG A 735 -5.08 -11.50 -9.36
CA ARG A 735 -6.47 -11.11 -9.19
C ARG A 735 -6.69 -10.32 -7.90
N ASN A 736 -5.92 -10.58 -6.84
CA ASN A 736 -6.09 -9.92 -5.55
C ASN A 736 -5.22 -8.66 -5.45
N ARG A 737 -5.85 -7.48 -5.62
CA ARG A 737 -5.18 -6.15 -5.66
C ARG A 737 -4.47 -5.74 -4.35
N ASN A 738 -4.69 -6.44 -3.24
CA ASN A 738 -4.14 -6.11 -1.92
C ASN A 738 -2.83 -6.83 -1.59
N SER A 739 -2.15 -7.42 -2.57
CA SER A 739 -0.97 -8.22 -2.30
C SER A 739 0.17 -7.88 -3.25
N PHE A 740 0.89 -6.81 -2.93
CA PHE A 740 2.26 -6.62 -3.41
C PHE A 740 3.24 -7.61 -2.71
N PHE A 741 2.81 -8.22 -1.59
CA PHE A 741 3.63 -9.10 -0.75
C PHE A 741 3.04 -10.52 -0.49
N SER A 742 2.01 -10.99 -1.21
CA SER A 742 1.48 -12.37 -1.01
C SER A 742 2.50 -13.45 -1.33
N GLY A 743 3.39 -13.20 -2.30
CA GLY A 743 4.43 -14.14 -2.71
C GLY A 743 5.55 -14.39 -1.71
N LEU A 744 5.55 -13.68 -0.57
CA LEU A 744 6.54 -13.86 0.51
C LEU A 744 6.03 -14.70 1.68
N LYS A 745 4.81 -15.27 1.59
CA LYS A 745 4.20 -15.96 2.73
C LYS A 745 3.67 -17.39 2.50
N GLU A 746 3.71 -17.93 1.28
CA GLU A 746 3.23 -19.29 1.01
C GLU A 746 3.98 -19.94 -0.17
N ASN A 747 4.27 -21.24 -0.07
CA ASN A 747 4.84 -22.11 -1.12
C ASN A 747 3.99 -22.12 -2.40
N HIS A 748 4.23 -21.18 -3.30
CA HIS A 748 3.63 -21.16 -4.64
C HIS A 748 4.66 -21.64 -5.66
N LYS A 749 4.29 -22.63 -6.49
CA LYS A 749 5.10 -22.96 -7.67
C LYS A 749 4.94 -21.84 -8.69
N PRO A 750 6.01 -21.46 -9.42
CA PRO A 750 5.89 -20.42 -10.42
C PRO A 750 4.93 -20.85 -11.52
N VAL A 751 4.08 -19.94 -12.00
CA VAL A 751 3.20 -20.23 -13.14
C VAL A 751 3.92 -19.90 -14.44
N LEU A 752 3.91 -20.86 -15.38
CA LEU A 752 4.41 -20.66 -16.74
C LEU A 752 3.31 -20.02 -17.60
N ILE A 753 3.66 -18.96 -18.33
CA ILE A 753 2.77 -18.29 -19.27
C ILE A 753 3.45 -18.30 -20.64
N ARG A 754 2.85 -19.00 -21.59
CA ARG A 754 3.31 -19.08 -22.97
C ARG A 754 2.48 -18.14 -23.84
N VAL A 755 3.15 -17.18 -24.47
CA VAL A 755 2.56 -16.20 -25.37
C VAL A 755 3.14 -16.38 -26.75
N GLN A 756 2.28 -16.61 -27.74
CA GLN A 756 2.61 -16.57 -29.15
C GLN A 756 1.91 -15.38 -29.78
N MET A 757 2.65 -14.59 -30.56
CA MET A 757 2.10 -13.42 -31.24
C MET A 757 2.88 -13.05 -32.51
N PRO A 758 2.27 -12.35 -33.48
CA PRO A 758 2.96 -11.95 -34.72
C PRO A 758 4.06 -10.91 -34.51
N GLU A 759 3.82 -9.93 -33.65
CA GLU A 759 4.63 -8.72 -33.52
C GLU A 759 4.67 -8.27 -32.06
N LEU A 760 5.88 -8.08 -31.50
CA LEU A 760 6.09 -7.60 -30.13
C LEU A 760 6.82 -6.26 -30.18
N THR A 761 6.18 -5.21 -29.65
CA THR A 761 6.73 -3.84 -29.61
C THR A 761 7.34 -3.52 -28.25
N ALA A 762 6.70 -3.94 -27.15
CA ALA A 762 7.20 -3.68 -25.80
C ALA A 762 6.94 -4.86 -24.83
N LEU A 763 7.88 -5.08 -23.92
CA LEU A 763 7.79 -6.05 -22.82
C LEU A 763 8.07 -5.35 -21.49
N HIS A 764 7.08 -5.29 -20.61
CA HIS A 764 7.20 -4.71 -19.27
C HIS A 764 7.17 -5.83 -18.21
N LEU A 765 8.21 -5.90 -17.39
CA LEU A 765 8.37 -6.86 -16.32
C LEU A 765 8.37 -6.13 -14.98
N ARG A 766 7.47 -6.52 -14.07
CA ARG A 766 7.34 -5.93 -12.73
C ARG A 766 7.43 -6.99 -11.64
N GLY A 767 8.08 -6.64 -10.53
CA GLY A 767 8.15 -7.49 -9.34
C GLY A 767 9.30 -8.52 -9.42
N ILE A 768 8.97 -9.82 -9.32
CA ILE A 768 9.93 -10.94 -9.31
C ILE A 768 9.61 -11.88 -10.48
N SER A 769 9.80 -11.41 -11.71
CA SER A 769 9.40 -12.14 -12.91
C SER A 769 10.61 -12.61 -13.73
N LYS A 770 10.44 -13.73 -14.45
CA LYS A 770 11.41 -14.22 -15.43
C LYS A 770 10.76 -14.25 -16.81
N ALA A 771 11.47 -13.80 -17.84
CA ALA A 771 10.98 -13.83 -19.21
C ALA A 771 12.01 -14.43 -20.18
N ASN A 772 11.52 -15.16 -21.18
CA ASN A 772 12.32 -15.64 -22.30
C ASN A 772 11.59 -15.28 -23.60
N VAL A 773 12.26 -14.51 -24.46
CA VAL A 773 11.68 -13.95 -25.68
C VAL A 773 12.50 -14.44 -26.87
N ALA A 774 11.84 -15.10 -27.83
CA ALA A 774 12.53 -15.70 -28.95
C ALA A 774 11.85 -15.44 -30.30
N GLY A 775 12.69 -15.28 -31.33
CA GLY A 775 12.27 -15.39 -32.73
C GLY A 775 11.78 -14.10 -33.38
N PHE A 776 11.63 -12.99 -32.64
CA PHE A 776 11.18 -11.71 -33.19
C PHE A 776 12.23 -11.05 -34.09
N LYS A 777 11.76 -10.49 -35.22
CA LYS A 777 12.59 -9.88 -36.25
C LYS A 777 12.00 -8.55 -36.76
N ASP A 778 12.85 -7.73 -37.35
CA ASP A 778 12.51 -6.55 -38.19
C ASP A 778 11.81 -5.36 -37.51
N GLN A 779 11.35 -5.47 -36.27
CA GLN A 779 10.70 -4.38 -35.51
C GLN A 779 11.50 -3.96 -34.28
N ALA A 780 11.41 -2.67 -33.91
CA ALA A 780 12.02 -2.19 -32.67
C ALA A 780 11.34 -2.83 -31.46
N LEU A 781 12.14 -3.21 -30.47
CA LEU A 781 11.68 -3.85 -29.24
C LEU A 781 12.14 -3.01 -28.03
N GLN A 782 11.19 -2.62 -27.20
CA GLN A 782 11.46 -2.00 -25.90
C GLN A 782 11.25 -3.03 -24.78
N VAL A 783 12.17 -3.09 -23.82
CA VAL A 783 12.06 -3.98 -22.66
C VAL A 783 12.27 -3.15 -21.39
N GLN A 784 11.26 -3.14 -20.52
CA GLN A 784 11.31 -2.45 -19.24
C GLN A 784 11.31 -3.47 -18.10
N GLN A 785 12.25 -3.35 -17.17
CA GLN A 785 12.37 -4.21 -15.98
C GLN A 785 12.32 -3.35 -14.71
N GLU A 786 11.33 -3.61 -13.86
CA GLU A 786 11.12 -2.92 -12.58
C GLU A 786 11.13 -3.96 -11.43
N GLY A 787 12.22 -4.01 -10.66
CA GLY A 787 12.36 -4.89 -9.49
C GLY A 787 13.44 -5.96 -9.64
N MET A 788 13.13 -7.20 -9.24
CA MET A 788 14.02 -8.37 -9.29
C MET A 788 13.71 -9.25 -10.50
N CYS A 789 14.01 -8.75 -11.70
CA CYS A 789 13.61 -9.39 -12.95
C CYS A 789 14.78 -10.06 -13.68
N TYR A 790 14.52 -11.19 -14.35
CA TYR A 790 15.45 -11.83 -15.28
C TYR A 790 14.84 -11.93 -16.68
N ALA A 791 15.53 -11.45 -17.72
CA ALA A 791 15.10 -11.59 -19.11
C ALA A 791 16.17 -12.24 -19.97
N MET A 792 15.75 -13.17 -20.82
CA MET A 792 16.56 -13.76 -21.87
C MET A 792 15.95 -13.38 -23.23
N LEU A 793 16.72 -12.68 -24.06
CA LEU A 793 16.24 -12.16 -25.35
C LEU A 793 17.06 -12.79 -26.49
N ASP A 794 16.40 -13.56 -27.35
CA ASP A 794 16.96 -14.10 -28.59
C ASP A 794 16.21 -13.52 -29.81
N VAL A 795 16.69 -12.36 -30.28
CA VAL A 795 15.96 -11.50 -31.22
C VAL A 795 16.88 -10.92 -32.29
N ASN A 796 16.31 -10.63 -33.47
CA ASN A 796 17.03 -9.99 -34.59
C ASN A 796 16.34 -8.69 -35.01
N VAL A 797 16.59 -7.60 -34.27
CA VAL A 797 15.80 -6.37 -34.34
C VAL A 797 16.62 -5.16 -34.82
N PRO A 798 16.02 -4.17 -35.51
CA PRO A 798 16.73 -2.95 -35.87
C PRO A 798 17.13 -2.12 -34.64
N ARG A 799 16.28 -2.05 -33.61
CA ARG A 799 16.56 -1.32 -32.37
C ARG A 799 16.09 -2.12 -31.17
N LEU A 800 16.93 -2.18 -30.14
CA LEU A 800 16.62 -2.77 -28.84
C LEU A 800 16.87 -1.72 -27.75
N ASP A 801 15.79 -1.30 -27.09
CA ASP A 801 15.83 -0.34 -25.99
C ASP A 801 15.56 -1.08 -24.67
N LEU A 802 16.49 -1.00 -23.71
CA LEU A 802 16.39 -1.66 -22.41
C LEU A 802 16.35 -0.62 -21.29
N ASP A 803 15.25 -0.57 -20.55
CA ASP A 803 15.08 0.29 -19.36
C ASP A 803 15.09 -0.58 -18.10
N LEU A 804 16.15 -0.49 -17.31
CA LEU A 804 16.44 -1.39 -16.21
C LEU A 804 16.44 -0.63 -14.87
N SER A 805 15.62 -1.07 -13.93
CA SER A 805 15.55 -0.48 -12.59
C SER A 805 15.48 -1.54 -11.49
N GLY A 806 16.23 -1.31 -10.40
CA GLY A 806 16.31 -2.23 -9.26
C GLY A 806 17.44 -3.24 -9.36
N ALA A 807 17.16 -4.53 -9.20
CA ALA A 807 18.12 -5.64 -9.23
C ALA A 807 17.78 -6.58 -10.39
N SER A 808 18.10 -6.16 -11.60
CA SER A 808 17.66 -6.83 -12.83
C SER A 808 18.82 -7.46 -13.60
N ARG A 809 18.53 -8.54 -14.34
CA ARG A 809 19.48 -9.17 -15.26
C ARG A 809 18.86 -9.43 -16.61
N THR A 810 19.61 -9.11 -17.66
CA THR A 810 19.21 -9.33 -19.05
C THR A 810 20.33 -10.00 -19.85
N ASP A 811 20.06 -11.16 -20.43
CA ASP A 811 20.95 -11.89 -21.31
C ASP A 811 20.49 -11.74 -22.78
N LEU A 812 21.38 -11.29 -23.67
CA LEU A 812 21.07 -10.93 -25.07
C LEU A 812 21.74 -11.86 -26.09
N ARG A 813 20.98 -12.29 -27.09
CA ARG A 813 21.39 -13.15 -28.22
C ARG A 813 20.76 -12.67 -29.54
N GLY A 814 21.40 -13.01 -30.66
CA GLY A 814 20.97 -12.60 -31.99
C GLY A 814 21.68 -11.34 -32.49
N THR A 815 20.95 -10.44 -33.15
CA THR A 815 21.52 -9.22 -33.75
C THR A 815 20.68 -7.98 -33.46
N ALA A 816 21.31 -6.85 -33.15
CA ALA A 816 20.64 -5.55 -33.08
C ALA A 816 21.44 -4.45 -33.79
N ASN A 817 20.82 -3.57 -34.59
CA ASN A 817 21.61 -2.46 -35.16
C ASN A 817 21.94 -1.42 -34.09
N ASP A 818 20.91 -0.92 -33.39
CA ASP A 818 21.05 0.01 -32.28
C ASP A 818 20.65 -0.67 -30.97
N LEU A 819 21.55 -0.67 -29.99
CA LEU A 819 21.28 -1.12 -28.63
C LEU A 819 21.35 0.07 -27.68
N ASN A 820 20.24 0.43 -27.04
CA ASN A 820 20.20 1.44 -26.00
C ASN A 820 19.93 0.77 -24.65
N VAL A 821 20.70 1.12 -23.63
CA VAL A 821 20.56 0.55 -22.28
C VAL A 821 20.61 1.65 -21.26
N GLU A 822 19.49 1.88 -20.59
CA GLU A 822 19.37 2.75 -19.42
C GLU A 822 19.23 1.88 -18.17
N GLY A 823 20.08 2.08 -17.18
CA GLY A 823 20.14 1.24 -15.99
C GLY A 823 20.35 2.03 -14.70
N SER A 824 19.49 1.81 -13.72
CA SER A 824 19.60 2.42 -12.38
C SER A 824 19.49 1.37 -11.27
N GLY A 825 20.50 1.30 -10.39
CA GLY A 825 20.55 0.33 -9.29
C GLY A 825 21.64 -0.73 -9.48
N ALA A 826 21.29 -2.02 -9.36
CA ALA A 826 22.18 -3.17 -9.50
C ALA A 826 21.79 -4.01 -10.73
N CYS A 827 22.01 -3.46 -11.93
CA CYS A 827 21.58 -4.07 -13.18
C CYS A 827 22.71 -4.84 -13.87
N GLN A 828 22.45 -6.03 -14.43
CA GLN A 828 23.42 -6.81 -15.20
C GLN A 828 22.95 -7.06 -16.63
N VAL A 829 23.76 -6.71 -17.63
CA VAL A 829 23.49 -6.96 -19.05
C VAL A 829 24.59 -7.84 -19.67
N GLN A 830 24.21 -8.98 -20.24
CA GLN A 830 25.14 -9.94 -20.86
C GLN A 830 24.79 -10.13 -22.35
N GLY A 831 25.39 -9.31 -23.21
CA GLY A 831 25.22 -9.32 -24.66
C GLY A 831 26.47 -9.69 -25.46
N LEU A 832 27.42 -10.46 -24.90
CA LEU A 832 28.54 -11.01 -25.70
C LEU A 832 28.11 -12.04 -26.75
N ARG A 833 26.88 -12.57 -26.67
CA ARG A 833 26.30 -13.48 -27.66
C ARG A 833 25.41 -12.76 -28.68
N MET A 834 25.22 -11.45 -28.54
CA MET A 834 24.54 -10.61 -29.51
C MET A 834 25.56 -9.82 -30.33
N SER A 835 25.31 -9.63 -31.63
CA SER A 835 26.10 -8.71 -32.47
C SER A 835 25.40 -7.37 -32.60
N THR A 836 26.04 -6.27 -32.18
CA THR A 836 25.47 -4.93 -32.31
C THR A 836 26.32 -3.96 -33.12
N GLN A 837 25.68 -3.07 -33.90
CA GLN A 837 26.38 -2.05 -34.69
C GLN A 837 26.71 -0.83 -33.86
N THR A 838 25.69 -0.26 -33.22
CA THR A 838 25.84 0.85 -32.27
C THR A 838 25.30 0.44 -30.90
N ALA A 839 25.96 0.92 -29.86
CA ALA A 839 25.53 0.72 -28.48
C ALA A 839 25.69 2.01 -27.69
N ASP A 840 24.59 2.46 -27.08
CA ASP A 840 24.54 3.63 -26.19
C ASP A 840 24.14 3.12 -24.79
N PHE A 841 24.97 3.43 -23.78
CA PHE A 841 24.75 3.03 -22.38
C PHE A 841 24.63 4.27 -21.50
N ASP A 842 23.60 4.30 -20.65
CA ASP A 842 23.46 5.21 -19.51
C ASP A 842 23.26 4.36 -18.24
N LEU A 843 24.31 4.21 -17.43
CA LEU A 843 24.29 3.34 -16.24
C LEU A 843 24.65 4.12 -14.98
N SER A 844 23.82 3.99 -13.96
CA SER A 844 24.03 4.56 -12.63
C SER A 844 23.91 3.51 -11.52
N GLY A 845 24.65 3.70 -10.42
CA GLY A 845 24.65 2.77 -9.28
C GLY A 845 25.76 1.71 -9.34
N MET A 846 25.41 0.43 -9.22
CA MET A 846 26.28 -0.76 -9.23
C MET A 846 25.94 -1.68 -10.42
N SER A 847 25.99 -1.15 -11.63
CA SER A 847 25.52 -1.88 -12.83
C SER A 847 26.68 -2.45 -13.64
N LYS A 848 26.51 -3.63 -14.26
CA LYS A 848 27.54 -4.28 -15.10
C LYS A 848 26.98 -4.67 -16.48
N ALA A 849 27.57 -4.15 -17.56
CA ALA A 849 27.22 -4.51 -18.93
C ALA A 849 28.39 -5.16 -19.68
N ARG A 850 28.12 -6.23 -20.42
CA ARG A 850 29.08 -6.96 -21.27
C ARG A 850 28.53 -7.11 -22.68
N VAL A 851 29.08 -6.43 -23.70
CA VAL A 851 28.49 -6.43 -25.05
C VAL A 851 29.51 -6.56 -26.17
N ARG A 852 29.11 -7.00 -27.36
CA ARG A 852 29.95 -6.96 -28.57
C ARG A 852 29.46 -5.88 -29.52
N VAL A 853 30.31 -4.89 -29.83
CA VAL A 853 29.96 -3.70 -30.63
C VAL A 853 30.88 -3.57 -31.83
N ALA A 854 30.29 -3.36 -33.01
CA ALA A 854 31.02 -3.33 -34.28
C ALA A 854 31.44 -1.93 -34.73
N ASN A 855 30.62 -0.89 -34.54
CA ASN A 855 30.86 0.43 -35.15
C ASN A 855 30.98 1.58 -34.15
N ARG A 856 29.95 1.87 -33.34
CA ARG A 856 29.95 3.02 -32.42
C ARG A 856 29.54 2.61 -31.01
N LEU A 857 30.32 3.03 -30.01
CA LEU A 857 29.99 2.85 -28.60
C LEU A 857 29.95 4.22 -27.91
N ARG A 858 28.84 4.55 -27.25
CA ARG A 858 28.77 5.63 -26.26
C ARG A 858 28.46 5.02 -24.90
N ALA A 859 29.21 5.40 -23.87
CA ALA A 859 28.95 4.94 -22.51
C ALA A 859 29.03 6.13 -21.55
N GLU A 860 27.88 6.48 -20.98
CA GLU A 860 27.73 7.41 -19.87
C GLU A 860 27.51 6.57 -18.61
N VAL A 861 28.49 6.58 -17.71
CA VAL A 861 28.49 5.67 -16.55
C VAL A 861 28.86 6.42 -15.28
N SER A 862 28.12 6.14 -14.21
CA SER A 862 28.29 6.77 -12.90
C SER A 862 28.19 5.75 -11.76
N GLY A 863 28.68 6.12 -10.57
CA GLY A 863 28.72 5.24 -9.40
C GLY A 863 29.85 4.21 -9.49
N ALA A 864 29.55 2.94 -9.21
CA ALA A 864 30.45 1.78 -9.28
C ALA A 864 30.17 0.90 -10.52
N SER A 865 29.59 1.48 -11.58
CA SER A 865 29.16 0.75 -12.77
C SER A 865 30.33 0.33 -13.69
N ARG A 866 30.21 -0.81 -14.40
CA ARG A 866 31.23 -1.36 -15.29
C ARG A 866 30.66 -1.74 -16.66
N VAL A 867 31.25 -1.21 -17.74
CA VAL A 867 30.94 -1.61 -19.12
C VAL A 867 32.16 -2.30 -19.73
N GLU A 868 31.99 -3.54 -20.13
CA GLU A 868 32.99 -4.38 -20.79
C GLU A 868 32.55 -4.64 -22.23
N TYR A 869 33.33 -4.25 -23.23
CA TYR A 869 32.94 -4.42 -24.63
C TYR A 869 33.96 -5.22 -25.44
N ALA A 870 33.48 -6.08 -26.35
CA ALA A 870 34.26 -6.81 -27.34
C ALA A 870 34.04 -6.22 -28.75
N GLY A 871 34.99 -6.43 -29.66
CA GLY A 871 34.96 -5.89 -31.03
C GLY A 871 35.89 -4.67 -31.21
N SER A 872 35.84 -4.08 -32.40
CA SER A 872 36.71 -2.97 -32.84
C SER A 872 35.88 -1.79 -33.37
N PRO A 873 35.06 -1.13 -32.53
CA PRO A 873 34.26 0.02 -32.95
C PRO A 873 35.15 1.18 -33.45
N SER A 874 34.74 1.81 -34.54
CA SER A 874 35.41 2.96 -35.16
C SER A 874 35.39 4.21 -34.29
N ARG A 875 34.38 4.37 -33.43
CA ARG A 875 34.22 5.51 -32.52
C ARG A 875 33.75 5.06 -31.15
N VAL A 876 34.50 5.45 -30.11
CA VAL A 876 34.17 5.17 -28.71
C VAL A 876 34.15 6.49 -27.92
N GLN A 877 33.00 6.85 -27.38
CA GLN A 877 32.82 7.99 -26.47
C GLN A 877 32.53 7.46 -25.07
N LYS A 878 33.23 8.01 -24.07
CA LYS A 878 33.15 7.56 -22.68
C LYS A 878 33.03 8.77 -21.77
N ASP A 879 31.93 8.85 -21.04
CA ASP A 879 31.65 9.85 -20.03
C ASP A 879 31.52 9.11 -18.70
N VAL A 880 32.60 9.09 -17.92
CA VAL A 880 32.78 8.21 -16.75
C VAL A 880 32.90 9.07 -15.50
N SER A 881 32.11 8.77 -14.46
CA SER A 881 32.13 9.47 -13.18
C SER A 881 32.08 8.49 -11.99
N GLY A 882 32.64 8.88 -10.84
CA GLY A 882 32.76 7.99 -9.68
C GLY A 882 33.85 6.92 -9.87
N SER A 883 33.61 5.70 -9.38
CA SER A 883 34.50 4.52 -9.49
C SER A 883 34.19 3.64 -10.71
N SER A 884 33.42 4.16 -11.67
CA SER A 884 32.97 3.42 -12.84
C SER A 884 34.08 3.16 -13.87
N ARG A 885 33.96 2.07 -14.66
CA ARG A 885 34.97 1.63 -15.64
C ARG A 885 34.38 1.22 -16.97
N VAL A 886 35.02 1.63 -18.08
CA VAL A 886 34.68 1.19 -19.45
C VAL A 886 35.88 0.53 -20.11
N THR A 887 35.88 -0.80 -20.16
CA THR A 887 37.03 -1.64 -20.54
C THR A 887 36.75 -2.43 -21.82
N ARG A 888 37.77 -2.56 -22.67
CA ARG A 888 37.71 -3.46 -23.84
C ARG A 888 38.16 -4.86 -23.44
N LEU A 889 37.39 -5.88 -23.80
CA LEU A 889 37.75 -7.29 -23.62
C LEU A 889 38.71 -7.71 -24.74
N LYS A 890 39.83 -8.34 -24.37
CA LYS A 890 40.72 -9.00 -25.33
C LYS A 890 40.13 -10.37 -25.66
N THR A 891 39.87 -10.64 -26.93
CA THR A 891 39.43 -11.95 -27.41
C THR A 891 40.64 -12.83 -27.70
N LYS A 892 40.54 -14.14 -27.44
CA LYS A 892 41.60 -15.15 -27.62
C LYS A 892 42.21 -15.21 -29.04
N ASP A 893 41.57 -14.59 -30.03
CA ASP A 893 42.07 -14.53 -31.42
C ASP A 893 43.13 -13.44 -31.66
N GLU A 894 43.52 -12.67 -30.63
CA GLU A 894 44.54 -11.61 -30.70
C GLU A 894 45.80 -11.90 -29.83
N GLU A 895 45.97 -13.12 -29.32
CA GLU A 895 47.25 -13.68 -28.81
C GLU A 895 47.76 -14.77 -29.76
#